data_AF-A0AAD5X1I8-F1
#
_entry.id   AF-A0AAD5X1I8-F1
#
_cell.length_a   1.000
_cell.length_b   1.000
_cell.length_c   1.000
_cell.angle_alpha   90.00
_cell.angle_beta   90.00
_cell.angle_gamma   90.00
#
_symmetry.space_group_name_H-M   'P 1'
#
loop_
_entity.id
_entity.type
_entity.pdbx_description
1 polymer ?
#
loop_
_entity_poly.entity_id
_entity_poly.type
_entity_poly.pdbx_seq_one_letter_code
_entity_poly.pdbx_strand_id
1 'polypeptide(L)'
;MESSSQIPESEQNAIVGAEQATDLSASIDLTRSVSMTDELMDVPRRPSGSLASQSFDREDSGTGKDILALPGSSADPAITVSDYTSDPSNIRSPDTMPIDPPYEPDNLIFEGSSSNPNNEPHRRTESIDMTFVHVDNDNADENDRRFEREASAAMSDIILGTETINGGDHTRVKLLLVAERYPSELADGLNEIMRHCVHKNFVTMEGMIVDDQRPQIALWYGFAEDSSLVPGSLIVRSSPEHYSQVPSDEKFEVHITYCRRIEAFRALGRILGAAFALQDINRIGHDMRWEEIAQFETLGAMMDCSRGAVLSFDSVLFIIRACALMGMNTFQLYTEDTYEVKDEPFFGYLRGGYTQEQITSIDNYAYQFGIEVFPCIQTLGHLGQILQWPRFANIRDTTEVLLAKSEETYELIGKLLDAASGPLRSKRIHIGMDEAHGVGEGRYKQIFGSRDSTDVFLEHLQRVYALCQQRNLKPMIWSDMLFTLVAKNNSLLTYYDDKPLPTEISRSLPQGVDLVYWDYYHTQADDYSRKIQHHRDLGYEPWVAGGIWTWNRLYAALPFTLEASRACLQACKRDRVRNLFVTTWGDDGNECDVLSGLPGMLYYAEHGYTSEPEVNWSLMSQNFAGIFGGRLTDWIDASRVDLINDANKGRFPPNLSKWLLWQDPFYAFLSPQYRDMDLERHFSELAENLFRASSQNLDTFPWNERLRFPALLARALALKTNIRFNLAAAHALPEPDRTARLYELTRGPLNDLRAAVDELWRYHRDRIWLDTYMPFGLEILELRYGAVRTRLESLQERLYRVCGVEGGGERERANGHQSGSEGRTPVGLYQAGGGRILELDAQLGEVYAGASVEVVVDFARAYTPSRALGTG
;
A
#
# COMPACT_ATOMS: atom_id res chain seq x y z
N MET A 1 -9.17 -22.32 -70.53
CA MET A 1 -10.02 -23.46 -70.92
C MET A 1 -11.01 -23.72 -69.81
N GLU A 2 -12.17 -24.25 -70.16
CA GLU A 2 -13.18 -24.87 -69.27
C GLU A 2 -12.56 -26.03 -68.46
N SER A 3 -13.14 -26.58 -67.38
CA SER A 3 -14.32 -26.28 -66.54
C SER A 3 -13.99 -26.78 -65.09
N SER A 4 -14.83 -26.86 -64.04
CA SER A 4 -16.28 -27.03 -63.85
C SER A 4 -16.65 -26.85 -62.34
N SER A 5 -17.90 -26.88 -61.86
CA SER A 5 -19.12 -26.12 -62.24
C SER A 5 -20.29 -26.44 -61.27
N GLN A 6 -21.09 -25.42 -60.89
CA GLN A 6 -22.47 -25.50 -60.31
C GLN A 6 -22.62 -25.95 -58.83
N ILE A 7 -23.40 -25.37 -57.88
CA ILE A 7 -24.56 -24.40 -57.84
C ILE A 7 -25.91 -25.08 -58.22
N PRO A 8 -27.12 -24.81 -57.61
CA PRO A 8 -27.59 -23.72 -56.71
C PRO A 8 -28.34 -24.12 -55.39
N GLU A 9 -28.67 -23.10 -54.58
CA GLU A 9 -29.96 -22.64 -53.94
C GLU A 9 -31.12 -23.66 -53.63
N SER A 10 -32.23 -23.38 -52.91
CA SER A 10 -32.87 -22.17 -52.32
C SER A 10 -33.92 -22.56 -51.23
N GLU A 11 -34.28 -21.67 -50.28
CA GLU A 11 -35.67 -21.18 -50.03
C GLU A 11 -35.78 -20.19 -48.82
N GLN A 12 -36.96 -19.58 -48.59
CA GLN A 12 -37.18 -18.36 -47.77
C GLN A 12 -38.40 -18.43 -46.82
N ASN A 13 -38.47 -17.46 -45.89
CA ASN A 13 -39.60 -17.07 -45.00
C ASN A 13 -39.76 -17.96 -43.72
N ALA A 14 -39.65 -17.46 -42.48
CA ALA A 14 -40.41 -16.41 -41.74
C ALA A 14 -41.80 -16.92 -41.26
N ILE A 15 -42.25 -16.74 -40.00
CA ILE A 15 -42.61 -15.49 -39.30
C ILE A 15 -42.80 -15.71 -37.76
N VAL A 16 -42.36 -14.73 -36.92
CA VAL A 16 -42.79 -14.37 -35.51
C VAL A 16 -42.76 -15.40 -34.34
N GLY A 17 -42.25 -14.98 -33.16
CA GLY A 17 -42.76 -15.48 -31.86
C GLY A 17 -41.89 -15.33 -30.57
N ALA A 18 -42.11 -14.26 -29.79
CA ALA A 18 -41.95 -14.12 -28.32
C ALA A 18 -40.66 -14.53 -27.53
N GLU A 19 -39.97 -13.51 -27.01
CA GLU A 19 -39.62 -13.20 -25.59
C GLU A 19 -39.16 -14.26 -24.52
N GLN A 20 -38.28 -13.77 -23.62
CA GLN A 20 -37.94 -14.21 -22.24
C GLN A 20 -37.05 -15.44 -21.96
N ALA A 21 -35.78 -15.18 -21.56
CA ALA A 21 -35.01 -15.83 -20.47
C ALA A 21 -33.60 -15.16 -20.41
N THR A 22 -33.23 -14.29 -19.45
CA THR A 22 -32.83 -14.51 -18.03
C THR A 22 -31.55 -15.33 -17.82
N ASP A 23 -30.56 -14.66 -17.21
CA ASP A 23 -29.43 -15.12 -16.37
C ASP A 23 -28.77 -16.51 -16.56
N LEU A 24 -27.42 -16.48 -16.58
CA LEU A 24 -26.56 -17.67 -16.45
C LEU A 24 -25.38 -17.43 -15.50
N SER A 25 -25.66 -17.23 -14.22
CA SER A 25 -24.68 -17.44 -13.14
C SER A 25 -24.48 -18.95 -12.90
N ALA A 26 -23.31 -19.49 -13.24
CA ALA A 26 -23.05 -20.93 -13.19
C ALA A 26 -22.32 -21.37 -11.90
N SER A 27 -23.03 -21.42 -10.78
CA SER A 27 -22.52 -22.01 -9.53
C SER A 27 -22.37 -23.53 -9.65
N ILE A 28 -21.18 -24.07 -9.42
CA ILE A 28 -20.95 -25.53 -9.31
C ILE A 28 -20.67 -25.89 -7.84
N ASP A 29 -21.69 -26.41 -7.17
CA ASP A 29 -21.60 -27.02 -5.85
C ASP A 29 -20.99 -28.44 -5.96
N LEU A 30 -19.98 -28.73 -5.14
CA LEU A 30 -19.31 -30.03 -5.07
C LEU A 30 -19.29 -30.61 -3.65
N THR A 31 -20.48 -30.73 -3.06
CA THR A 31 -20.69 -31.54 -1.84
C THR A 31 -21.37 -32.89 -2.15
N ARG A 32 -20.58 -33.98 -2.19
CA ARG A 32 -21.15 -35.35 -2.07
C ARG A 32 -20.19 -36.35 -1.41
N SER A 33 -20.53 -36.72 -0.19
CA SER A 33 -19.92 -37.84 0.54
C SER A 33 -20.34 -39.19 -0.05
N VAL A 34 -19.41 -40.14 -0.17
CA VAL A 34 -19.70 -41.57 -0.34
C VAL A 34 -18.88 -42.35 0.68
N SER A 35 -19.56 -43.20 1.45
CA SER A 35 -18.94 -44.13 2.40
C SER A 35 -19.32 -45.56 2.04
N MET A 36 -18.32 -46.42 1.84
CA MET A 36 -18.48 -47.87 2.00
C MET A 36 -17.16 -48.53 2.37
N THR A 37 -17.24 -49.69 3.01
CA THR A 37 -16.19 -50.29 3.84
C THR A 37 -15.63 -51.58 3.28
N ASP A 38 -14.39 -51.87 3.67
CA ASP A 38 -13.75 -53.20 3.86
C ASP A 38 -13.92 -54.30 2.78
N GLU A 39 -12.77 -54.76 2.26
CA GLU A 39 -12.36 -56.13 2.57
C GLU A 39 -10.83 -56.25 2.71
N LEU A 40 -10.33 -57.40 3.20
CA LEU A 40 -9.07 -57.55 3.92
C LEU A 40 -8.05 -58.49 3.25
N MET A 41 -6.92 -58.73 3.96
CA MET A 41 -5.94 -59.85 3.90
C MET A 41 -4.54 -59.47 3.37
N ASP A 42 -3.41 -59.86 3.99
CA ASP A 42 -3.11 -60.47 5.31
C ASP A 42 -1.56 -60.38 5.57
N VAL A 43 -1.02 -61.16 6.51
CA VAL A 43 0.40 -61.55 6.73
C VAL A 43 1.17 -60.62 7.72
N PRO A 44 1.92 -61.18 8.72
CA PRO A 44 1.54 -60.91 10.12
C PRO A 44 2.65 -60.37 11.07
N ARG A 45 2.40 -60.41 12.38
CA ARG A 45 3.19 -59.76 13.46
C ARG A 45 4.10 -60.70 14.28
N ARG A 46 5.31 -60.19 14.61
CA ARG A 46 6.04 -60.35 15.91
C ARG A 46 6.62 -61.77 16.21
N PRO A 47 7.52 -61.98 17.23
CA PRO A 47 7.67 -61.19 18.47
C PRO A 47 9.08 -60.94 19.08
N SER A 48 9.06 -60.07 20.10
CA SER A 48 9.85 -60.07 21.36
C SER A 48 11.36 -60.36 21.38
N GLY A 49 12.10 -59.49 22.07
CA GLY A 49 13.40 -59.86 22.66
C GLY A 49 14.19 -58.65 23.16
N SER A 50 14.83 -58.79 24.31
CA SER A 50 15.82 -57.83 24.84
C SER A 50 17.09 -58.59 25.17
N LEU A 51 18.27 -58.03 24.89
CA LEU A 51 19.45 -58.01 25.79
C LEU A 51 20.63 -57.27 25.13
N ALA A 52 21.71 -57.14 25.90
CA ALA A 52 22.77 -56.16 25.71
C ALA A 52 24.03 -56.67 24.95
N SER A 53 24.96 -55.72 24.78
CA SER A 53 26.43 -55.88 24.80
C SER A 53 27.18 -56.54 23.64
N GLN A 54 28.25 -55.83 23.21
CA GLN A 54 29.55 -56.37 22.72
C GLN A 54 29.55 -57.09 21.34
N SER A 55 30.66 -57.14 20.56
CA SER A 55 31.94 -56.39 20.57
C SER A 55 32.79 -56.78 19.34
N PHE A 56 33.41 -55.80 18.64
CA PHE A 56 34.51 -55.99 17.65
C PHE A 56 34.08 -56.83 16.39
N ASP A 57 34.80 -56.88 15.25
CA ASP A 57 36.05 -56.23 14.80
C ASP A 57 36.01 -55.93 13.27
N ARG A 58 37.11 -55.35 12.75
CA ARG A 58 37.71 -55.30 11.38
C ARG A 58 37.14 -56.19 10.24
N GLU A 59 37.33 -55.89 8.94
CA GLU A 59 38.54 -55.41 8.25
C GLU A 59 38.28 -54.89 6.80
N ASP A 60 39.11 -53.96 6.29
CA ASP A 60 39.65 -53.75 4.90
C ASP A 60 38.82 -53.94 3.59
N SER A 61 39.15 -53.36 2.41
CA SER A 61 40.35 -52.60 1.92
C SER A 61 40.06 -51.81 0.60
N GLY A 62 41.03 -50.97 0.15
CA GLY A 62 41.19 -50.55 -1.27
C GLY A 62 40.94 -49.05 -1.56
N THR A 63 41.91 -48.12 -1.49
CA THR A 63 43.06 -47.80 -2.40
C THR A 63 42.68 -47.33 -3.82
N GLY A 64 43.18 -46.19 -4.34
CA GLY A 64 43.97 -45.11 -3.71
C GLY A 64 44.71 -44.19 -4.73
N LYS A 65 45.68 -43.40 -4.24
CA LYS A 65 46.77 -42.69 -4.96
C LYS A 65 46.42 -41.43 -5.79
N ASP A 66 47.32 -40.45 -5.98
CA ASP A 66 48.77 -40.30 -5.70
C ASP A 66 49.05 -39.01 -4.87
N ILE A 67 49.95 -38.96 -3.86
CA ILE A 67 51.43 -38.75 -3.93
C ILE A 67 51.77 -37.43 -4.64
N LEU A 68 52.23 -36.32 -4.03
CA LEU A 68 53.27 -35.99 -2.99
C LEU A 68 52.77 -34.81 -2.07
N ALA A 69 53.46 -34.18 -1.08
CA ALA A 69 54.79 -34.24 -0.41
C ALA A 69 54.72 -33.60 1.03
N LEU A 70 55.80 -33.69 1.83
CA LEU A 70 56.04 -33.12 3.20
C LEU A 70 57.59 -32.93 3.40
N PRO A 71 58.20 -32.47 4.55
CA PRO A 71 57.69 -32.35 5.94
C PRO A 71 58.15 -31.14 6.82
N GLY A 72 57.62 -31.05 8.05
CA GLY A 72 58.23 -30.34 9.21
C GLY A 72 57.24 -29.52 10.07
N SER A 73 56.45 -30.11 10.98
CA SER A 73 56.75 -30.35 12.42
C SER A 73 57.05 -29.07 13.25
N SER A 74 56.48 -28.81 14.43
CA SER A 74 55.61 -29.59 15.36
C SER A 74 55.27 -28.71 16.59
N ALA A 75 54.19 -28.88 17.37
CA ALA A 75 52.99 -29.73 17.28
C ALA A 75 51.91 -29.26 18.30
N ASP A 76 50.73 -29.90 18.25
CA ASP A 76 49.57 -29.85 19.18
C ASP A 76 49.87 -30.48 20.59
N PRO A 77 48.97 -30.48 21.62
CA PRO A 77 47.50 -30.37 21.53
C PRO A 77 46.77 -29.42 22.52
N ALA A 78 45.50 -29.13 22.20
CA ALA A 78 44.49 -28.60 23.12
C ALA A 78 43.93 -29.65 24.10
N ILE A 79 43.26 -29.22 25.19
CA ILE A 79 42.37 -30.08 25.99
C ILE A 79 41.25 -29.29 26.72
N THR A 80 40.01 -29.75 26.50
CA THR A 80 38.73 -29.61 27.24
C THR A 80 38.28 -28.31 27.96
N VAL A 81 37.01 -27.98 27.73
CA VAL A 81 36.13 -27.13 28.55
C VAL A 81 35.61 -27.89 29.79
N SER A 82 35.41 -27.18 30.92
CA SER A 82 34.46 -27.62 31.97
C SER A 82 33.94 -26.44 32.83
N ASP A 83 32.61 -26.31 32.87
CA ASP A 83 31.75 -25.89 33.99
C ASP A 83 31.93 -24.54 34.71
N TYR A 84 30.87 -23.72 34.58
CA TYR A 84 30.49 -22.67 35.52
C TYR A 84 30.01 -23.28 36.85
N THR A 85 30.45 -22.72 37.98
CA THR A 85 29.66 -22.70 39.23
C THR A 85 29.81 -21.36 39.94
N SER A 86 28.76 -20.94 40.64
CA SER A 86 28.63 -19.64 41.32
C SER A 86 29.16 -19.65 42.76
N ASP A 87 29.72 -18.53 43.22
CA ASP A 87 29.17 -17.80 44.39
C ASP A 87 29.66 -16.33 44.44
N PRO A 88 28.86 -15.35 44.91
CA PRO A 88 29.27 -13.93 44.92
C PRO A 88 29.53 -13.38 46.33
N SER A 89 30.77 -12.99 46.64
CA SER A 89 31.07 -11.91 47.60
C SER A 89 32.55 -11.51 47.66
N ASN A 90 32.86 -10.24 47.39
CA ASN A 90 33.49 -9.36 48.39
C ASN A 90 33.67 -7.90 47.91
N ILE A 91 33.02 -7.03 48.66
CA ILE A 91 33.21 -5.60 48.87
C ILE A 91 34.70 -5.16 48.81
N ARG A 92 35.05 -4.12 48.03
CA ARG A 92 35.78 -2.90 48.48
C ARG A 92 36.14 -1.92 47.36
N SER A 93 35.55 -0.72 47.45
CA SER A 93 36.20 0.56 47.12
C SER A 93 36.86 1.13 48.40
N PRO A 94 37.59 2.27 48.40
CA PRO A 94 37.95 3.17 47.28
C PRO A 94 39.47 3.46 47.18
N ASP A 95 39.88 4.37 46.30
CA ASP A 95 40.64 5.58 46.69
C ASP A 95 40.68 6.62 45.54
N THR A 96 41.29 7.80 45.76
CA THR A 96 40.96 9.04 45.00
C THR A 96 42.15 9.85 44.47
N MET A 97 41.97 10.43 43.27
CA MET A 97 42.58 11.70 42.79
C MET A 97 44.12 11.71 42.53
N PRO A 98 44.72 12.73 41.84
CA PRO A 98 44.23 14.10 41.61
C PRO A 98 44.28 14.68 40.17
N ILE A 99 43.73 15.91 40.10
CA ILE A 99 43.60 16.87 38.97
C ILE A 99 44.79 17.87 39.06
N ASP A 100 45.36 18.44 37.98
CA ASP A 100 45.02 19.71 37.25
C ASP A 100 46.29 20.14 36.43
N PRO A 101 46.37 21.22 35.59
CA PRO A 101 45.39 22.08 34.91
C PRO A 101 45.76 22.30 33.38
N PRO A 102 45.64 23.48 32.67
CA PRO A 102 45.06 23.49 31.31
C PRO A 102 45.89 24.24 30.22
N TYR A 103 45.30 24.50 29.04
CA TYR A 103 45.77 25.56 28.12
C TYR A 103 44.64 26.18 27.27
N GLU A 104 44.57 27.50 27.28
CA GLU A 104 43.78 28.44 26.46
C GLU A 104 44.62 29.75 26.39
N PRO A 105 44.40 30.76 25.50
CA PRO A 105 43.09 31.23 25.00
C PRO A 105 43.08 31.65 23.50
N ASP A 106 41.98 32.24 22.99
CA ASP A 106 41.93 33.70 22.79
C ASP A 106 40.54 34.29 22.43
N ASN A 107 40.35 35.57 22.80
CA ASN A 107 39.09 36.29 23.02
C ASN A 107 38.47 36.95 21.77
N LEU A 108 37.18 37.37 21.84
CA LEU A 108 36.78 38.80 21.65
C LEU A 108 35.27 39.14 21.92
N ILE A 109 34.98 39.59 23.16
CA ILE A 109 34.15 40.76 23.58
C ILE A 109 32.96 41.21 22.68
N PHE A 110 31.68 41.25 23.15
CA PHE A 110 31.06 42.44 23.81
C PHE A 110 29.76 42.20 24.64
N GLU A 111 29.41 43.24 25.41
CA GLU A 111 28.36 43.43 26.45
C GLU A 111 26.88 43.37 25.94
N GLY A 112 25.81 43.24 26.76
CA GLY A 112 25.67 43.06 28.22
C GLY A 112 24.26 43.43 28.78
N SER A 113 24.03 43.26 30.10
CA SER A 113 22.80 43.61 30.90
C SER A 113 21.54 42.72 30.73
N SER A 114 20.66 42.43 31.72
CA SER A 114 20.63 42.71 33.18
C SER A 114 19.63 41.81 33.98
N SER A 115 19.98 41.39 35.21
CA SER A 115 19.16 41.22 36.46
C SER A 115 17.70 40.68 36.45
N ASN A 116 17.19 39.86 37.40
CA ASN A 116 17.71 39.09 38.55
C ASN A 116 16.59 38.04 39.00
N PRO A 117 16.44 37.52 40.25
CA PRO A 117 16.46 36.06 40.49
C PRO A 117 15.15 35.44 41.05
N ASN A 118 15.11 34.10 41.16
CA ASN A 118 14.67 33.39 42.38
C ASN A 118 14.99 31.86 42.34
N ASN A 119 14.98 31.23 43.53
CA ASN A 119 15.56 29.89 43.78
C ASN A 119 14.54 28.73 43.79
N GLU A 120 14.99 27.57 43.26
CA GLU A 120 15.03 26.19 43.81
C GLU A 120 13.93 25.62 44.78
N PRO A 121 13.81 24.28 44.95
CA PRO A 121 14.74 23.21 44.52
C PRO A 121 14.12 22.05 43.71
N HIS A 122 14.97 21.33 42.97
CA HIS A 122 14.64 20.05 42.34
C HIS A 122 14.53 18.90 43.36
N ARG A 123 13.70 17.89 43.04
CA ARG A 123 13.93 16.50 43.44
C ARG A 123 14.38 15.70 42.23
N ARG A 124 15.50 14.98 42.36
CA ARG A 124 15.91 13.96 41.39
C ARG A 124 15.20 12.64 41.68
N THR A 125 14.73 11.99 40.62
CA THR A 125 14.55 10.54 40.51
C THR A 125 15.06 10.15 39.15
N GLU A 126 15.97 9.19 39.09
CA GLU A 126 16.73 8.87 37.88
C GLU A 126 15.89 8.00 36.94
N SER A 127 15.60 8.52 35.73
CA SER A 127 15.07 7.75 34.61
C SER A 127 16.21 7.27 33.72
N ILE A 128 16.10 6.06 33.18
CA ILE A 128 17.05 5.52 32.22
C ILE A 128 16.66 6.04 30.83
N ASP A 129 17.54 6.83 30.21
CA ASP A 129 17.31 7.36 28.87
C ASP A 129 17.29 6.23 27.82
N MET A 130 16.20 6.17 27.05
CA MET A 130 16.29 5.77 25.65
C MET A 130 16.21 7.06 24.82
N THR A 131 17.22 7.32 24.01
CA THR A 131 17.41 8.60 23.33
C THR A 131 16.36 8.88 22.26
N PHE A 132 15.30 9.59 22.65
CA PHE A 132 14.59 10.49 21.74
C PHE A 132 15.53 11.65 21.42
N VAL A 133 15.73 11.92 20.12
CA VAL A 133 16.55 13.08 19.69
C VAL A 133 15.64 14.29 19.62
N HIS A 134 15.53 15.03 20.74
CA HIS A 134 15.09 16.42 20.67
C HIS A 134 16.14 17.25 19.95
N VAL A 135 15.71 18.01 18.95
CA VAL A 135 16.46 19.13 18.39
C VAL A 135 15.73 20.38 18.85
N ASP A 136 16.24 21.06 19.87
CA ASP A 136 15.71 22.35 20.31
C ASP A 136 15.80 23.33 19.14
N ASN A 137 14.65 23.85 18.70
CA ASN A 137 14.56 24.64 17.48
C ASN A 137 13.44 25.68 17.61
N ASP A 138 13.68 26.75 18.36
CA ASP A 138 12.71 27.85 18.60
C ASP A 138 12.21 28.53 17.31
N ASN A 139 12.88 28.30 16.17
CA ASN A 139 12.44 28.75 14.84
C ASN A 139 11.40 27.81 14.17
N ALA A 140 11.12 26.63 14.75
CA ALA A 140 10.06 25.74 14.27
C ALA A 140 8.68 26.37 14.50
N ASP A 141 8.41 26.85 15.72
CA ASP A 141 7.11 27.41 16.15
C ASP A 141 6.59 28.57 15.25
N GLU A 142 7.46 29.35 14.58
CA GLU A 142 7.01 30.36 13.60
C GLU A 142 6.77 29.79 12.19
N ASN A 143 7.51 28.77 11.76
CA ASN A 143 7.24 28.02 10.52
C ASN A 143 6.03 27.09 10.66
N ASP A 144 5.83 26.45 11.81
CA ASP A 144 4.69 25.59 12.11
C ASP A 144 3.40 26.40 12.15
N ARG A 145 3.41 27.60 12.74
CA ARG A 145 2.29 28.57 12.64
C ARG A 145 2.05 29.11 11.24
N ARG A 146 2.97 28.92 10.30
CA ARG A 146 2.79 29.19 8.88
C ARG A 146 2.24 27.96 8.17
N PHE A 147 2.77 26.76 8.46
CA PHE A 147 2.28 25.47 7.98
C PHE A 147 0.82 25.20 8.42
N GLU A 148 0.45 25.41 9.68
CA GLU A 148 -0.93 25.32 10.15
C GLU A 148 -1.87 26.25 9.37
N ARG A 149 -1.41 27.45 9.02
CA ARG A 149 -2.18 28.40 8.19
C ARG A 149 -2.23 27.98 6.73
N GLU A 150 -1.12 27.52 6.15
CA GLU A 150 -1.04 27.15 4.73
C GLU A 150 -1.71 25.79 4.46
N ALA A 151 -1.69 24.84 5.39
CA ALA A 151 -2.42 23.57 5.33
C ALA A 151 -3.91 23.74 5.67
N SER A 152 -4.26 24.56 6.68
CA SER A 152 -5.68 24.89 6.93
C SER A 152 -6.27 25.73 5.80
N ALA A 153 -5.49 26.63 5.19
CA ALA A 153 -5.88 27.36 3.98
C ALA A 153 -5.94 26.42 2.78
N ALA A 154 -4.98 25.52 2.55
CA ALA A 154 -5.03 24.58 1.43
C ALA A 154 -6.22 23.62 1.54
N MET A 155 -6.52 23.09 2.74
CA MET A 155 -7.71 22.28 2.98
C MET A 155 -8.98 23.11 2.73
N SER A 156 -9.01 24.35 3.23
CA SER A 156 -10.14 25.27 3.02
C SER A 156 -10.28 25.70 1.57
N ASP A 157 -9.21 25.94 0.82
CA ASP A 157 -9.21 26.40 -0.57
C ASP A 157 -9.43 25.25 -1.55
N ILE A 158 -9.09 24.01 -1.19
CA ILE A 158 -9.56 22.80 -1.91
C ILE A 158 -11.08 22.65 -1.72
N ILE A 159 -11.60 22.86 -0.51
CA ILE A 159 -13.05 22.70 -0.21
C ILE A 159 -13.87 23.90 -0.74
N LEU A 160 -13.41 25.13 -0.57
CA LEU A 160 -14.07 26.37 -1.03
C LEU A 160 -13.82 26.60 -2.52
N GLY A 161 -12.67 26.20 -3.06
CA GLY A 161 -12.38 26.18 -4.49
C GLY A 161 -13.24 25.17 -5.26
N THR A 162 -13.81 24.16 -4.59
CA THR A 162 -14.95 23.39 -5.11
C THR A 162 -16.28 24.14 -4.98
N GLU A 163 -16.31 25.41 -5.39
CA GLU A 163 -17.47 26.31 -5.27
C GLU A 163 -18.67 25.81 -6.12
N THR A 164 -19.48 24.96 -5.51
CA THR A 164 -20.82 24.54 -5.96
C THR A 164 -20.95 24.14 -7.44
N ILE A 165 -20.57 22.91 -7.77
CA ILE A 165 -21.42 22.11 -8.69
C ILE A 165 -22.70 21.77 -7.90
N ASN A 166 -23.58 22.77 -7.80
CA ASN A 166 -24.78 22.73 -6.97
C ASN A 166 -25.68 21.58 -7.40
N GLY A 167 -26.35 20.96 -6.42
CA GLY A 167 -27.28 19.83 -6.61
C GLY A 167 -28.60 20.22 -7.27
N GLY A 168 -28.56 20.95 -8.38
CA GLY A 168 -29.72 21.14 -9.26
C GLY A 168 -29.93 19.88 -10.09
N ASP A 169 -31.13 19.31 -10.02
CA ASP A 169 -31.59 18.18 -10.84
C ASP A 169 -31.88 18.67 -12.28
N HIS A 170 -30.82 19.16 -12.94
CA HIS A 170 -30.84 19.64 -14.30
C HIS A 170 -30.53 18.49 -15.25
N THR A 171 -31.42 18.28 -16.22
CA THR A 171 -31.38 17.18 -17.18
C THR A 171 -30.09 17.22 -18.00
N ARG A 172 -29.08 16.46 -17.57
CA ARG A 172 -27.78 16.39 -18.25
C ARG A 172 -27.95 15.94 -19.70
N VAL A 173 -27.15 16.52 -20.58
CA VAL A 173 -27.15 16.18 -21.99
C VAL A 173 -26.57 14.77 -22.14
N LYS A 174 -27.42 13.77 -22.34
CA LYS A 174 -26.95 12.41 -22.65
C LYS A 174 -26.33 12.41 -24.05
N LEU A 175 -25.03 12.11 -24.12
CA LEU A 175 -24.24 12.00 -25.35
C LEU A 175 -23.92 10.53 -25.64
N LEU A 176 -23.82 10.18 -26.92
CA LEU A 176 -23.04 9.04 -27.40
C LEU A 176 -21.75 9.54 -28.04
N LEU A 177 -20.61 9.02 -27.59
CA LEU A 177 -19.27 9.32 -28.10
C LEU A 177 -18.88 8.19 -29.06
N VAL A 178 -18.80 8.49 -30.37
CA VAL A 178 -18.56 7.47 -31.41
C VAL A 178 -17.16 7.66 -31.98
N ALA A 179 -16.22 6.74 -31.70
CA ALA A 179 -14.96 6.69 -32.43
C ALA A 179 -15.22 6.18 -33.86
N GLU A 180 -15.11 7.07 -34.85
CA GLU A 180 -15.43 6.77 -36.25
C GLU A 180 -14.20 6.42 -37.09
N ARG A 181 -13.14 7.22 -36.95
CA ARG A 181 -11.90 7.13 -37.72
C ARG A 181 -10.74 7.05 -36.74
N TYR A 182 -9.93 6.00 -36.81
CA TYR A 182 -8.74 5.82 -35.97
C TYR A 182 -7.72 4.90 -36.68
N PRO A 183 -6.42 5.05 -36.41
CA PRO A 183 -5.42 4.07 -36.85
C PRO A 183 -5.71 2.68 -36.24
N SER A 184 -5.43 1.61 -36.99
CA SER A 184 -5.70 0.24 -36.53
C SER A 184 -4.96 -0.13 -35.25
N GLU A 185 -3.85 0.53 -34.92
CA GLU A 185 -3.12 0.33 -33.66
C GLU A 185 -3.82 0.89 -32.41
N LEU A 186 -4.85 1.75 -32.57
CA LEU A 186 -5.72 2.14 -31.47
C LEU A 186 -6.89 1.16 -31.27
N ALA A 187 -7.20 0.29 -32.24
CA ALA A 187 -8.46 -0.44 -32.29
C ALA A 187 -8.70 -1.30 -31.04
N ASP A 188 -7.71 -2.12 -30.64
CA ASP A 188 -7.83 -2.99 -29.46
C ASP A 188 -8.01 -2.16 -28.17
N GLY A 189 -7.20 -1.12 -27.97
CA GLY A 189 -7.30 -0.24 -26.81
C GLY A 189 -8.61 0.54 -26.74
N LEU A 190 -9.13 1.06 -27.86
CA LEU A 190 -10.43 1.73 -27.92
C LEU A 190 -11.58 0.75 -27.68
N ASN A 191 -11.49 -0.47 -28.22
CA ASN A 191 -12.46 -1.53 -27.98
C ASN A 191 -12.46 -1.98 -26.50
N GLU A 192 -11.31 -1.97 -25.82
CA GLU A 192 -11.20 -2.20 -24.37
C GLU A 192 -11.78 -1.06 -23.52
N ILE A 193 -11.52 0.21 -23.86
CA ILE A 193 -12.17 1.34 -23.17
C ILE A 193 -13.69 1.30 -23.37
N MET A 194 -14.18 0.98 -24.57
CA MET A 194 -15.62 0.81 -24.84
C MET A 194 -16.25 -0.25 -23.92
N ARG A 195 -15.61 -1.43 -23.77
CA ARG A 195 -16.10 -2.52 -22.90
C ARG A 195 -16.19 -2.12 -21.42
N HIS A 196 -15.34 -1.21 -20.97
CA HIS A 196 -15.17 -0.85 -19.56
C HIS A 196 -15.56 0.59 -19.20
N CYS A 197 -16.07 1.40 -20.13
CA CYS A 197 -16.43 2.79 -19.86
C CYS A 197 -17.62 2.89 -18.89
N VAL A 198 -17.39 3.53 -17.74
CA VAL A 198 -18.31 3.49 -16.59
C VAL A 198 -19.72 4.01 -16.90
N HIS A 199 -19.82 5.05 -17.74
CA HIS A 199 -21.08 5.66 -18.17
C HIS A 199 -21.72 5.01 -19.40
N LYS A 200 -21.10 3.96 -19.97
CA LYS A 200 -21.57 3.23 -21.17
C LYS A 200 -21.89 4.14 -22.37
N ASN A 201 -21.19 5.26 -22.46
CA ASN A 201 -21.44 6.36 -23.40
C ASN A 201 -20.39 6.47 -24.52
N PHE A 202 -19.41 5.56 -24.58
CA PHE A 202 -18.39 5.52 -25.62
C PHE A 202 -18.45 4.21 -26.42
N VAL A 203 -18.40 4.30 -27.75
CA VAL A 203 -18.44 3.16 -28.68
C VAL A 203 -17.47 3.34 -29.84
N THR A 204 -16.96 2.22 -30.36
CA THR A 204 -16.27 2.15 -31.65
C THR A 204 -17.27 1.79 -32.77
N MET A 205 -16.93 2.08 -34.03
CA MET A 205 -17.73 1.61 -35.18
C MET A 205 -17.83 0.08 -35.28
N GLU A 206 -16.82 -0.65 -34.78
CA GLU A 206 -16.78 -2.11 -34.78
C GLU A 206 -17.71 -2.71 -33.70
N GLY A 207 -17.79 -2.07 -32.52
CA GLY A 207 -18.69 -2.45 -31.43
C GLY A 207 -20.10 -1.86 -31.52
N MET A 208 -20.46 -1.20 -32.63
CA MET A 208 -21.68 -0.41 -32.77
C MET A 208 -22.95 -1.28 -32.89
N ILE A 209 -23.42 -1.82 -31.76
CA ILE A 209 -24.74 -2.47 -31.69
C ILE A 209 -25.85 -1.43 -31.95
N VAL A 210 -26.84 -1.82 -32.76
CA VAL A 210 -28.04 -1.01 -33.03
C VAL A 210 -29.11 -1.36 -32.00
N ASP A 211 -29.03 -0.71 -30.84
CA ASP A 211 -30.14 -0.55 -29.91
C ASP A 211 -30.91 0.74 -30.27
N ASP A 212 -32.24 0.70 -30.21
CA ASP A 212 -33.13 1.83 -30.48
C ASP A 212 -33.26 2.78 -29.27
N GLN A 213 -32.76 2.40 -28.08
CA GLN A 213 -32.75 3.22 -26.84
C GLN A 213 -31.65 4.32 -26.82
N ARG A 214 -31.11 4.71 -27.98
CA ARG A 214 -29.95 5.62 -28.08
C ARG A 214 -30.22 7.02 -27.50
N PRO A 215 -29.22 7.67 -26.90
CA PRO A 215 -29.32 9.07 -26.49
C PRO A 215 -29.50 9.98 -27.72
N GLN A 216 -30.15 11.13 -27.53
CA GLN A 216 -30.62 11.98 -28.64
C GLN A 216 -29.50 12.69 -29.43
N ILE A 217 -28.26 12.66 -28.96
CA ILE A 217 -27.11 13.38 -29.51
C ILE A 217 -25.91 12.44 -29.60
N ALA A 218 -25.28 12.39 -30.78
CA ALA A 218 -24.07 11.62 -31.03
C ALA A 218 -22.94 12.54 -31.54
N LEU A 219 -21.76 12.42 -30.93
CA LEU A 219 -20.55 13.17 -31.29
C LEU A 219 -19.54 12.20 -31.91
N TRP A 220 -18.96 12.57 -33.05
CA TRP A 220 -18.17 11.68 -33.89
C TRP A 220 -16.69 12.06 -33.82
N TYR A 221 -15.87 11.13 -33.34
CA TYR A 221 -14.45 11.36 -33.03
C TYR A 221 -13.54 10.75 -34.10
N GLY A 222 -12.63 11.57 -34.61
CA GLY A 222 -11.58 11.17 -35.55
C GLY A 222 -10.20 11.34 -34.93
N PHE A 223 -9.46 10.23 -34.78
CA PHE A 223 -8.11 10.17 -34.26
C PHE A 223 -7.09 10.19 -35.41
N ALA A 224 -6.08 11.05 -35.32
CA ALA A 224 -4.96 11.14 -36.27
C ALA A 224 -3.62 11.26 -35.54
N GLU A 225 -2.68 10.37 -35.87
CA GLU A 225 -1.28 10.53 -35.47
C GLU A 225 -0.63 11.65 -36.33
N ASP A 226 0.11 12.55 -35.69
CA ASP A 226 0.94 13.55 -36.38
C ASP A 226 2.35 13.58 -35.76
N SER A 227 3.29 12.96 -36.47
CA SER A 227 4.70 12.90 -36.10
C SER A 227 5.47 14.20 -36.36
N SER A 228 4.81 15.27 -36.83
CA SER A 228 5.37 16.63 -36.86
C SER A 228 5.08 17.43 -35.58
N LEU A 229 4.17 16.96 -34.73
CA LEU A 229 3.97 17.49 -33.37
C LEU A 229 5.16 17.14 -32.46
N VAL A 230 5.31 17.90 -31.37
CA VAL A 230 6.29 17.59 -30.33
C VAL A 230 5.80 16.34 -29.55
N PRO A 231 6.66 15.36 -29.22
CA PRO A 231 6.30 14.23 -28.38
C PRO A 231 5.67 14.69 -27.05
N GLY A 232 4.52 14.13 -26.68
CA GLY A 232 3.72 14.62 -25.55
C GLY A 232 2.61 15.60 -25.93
N SER A 233 2.57 16.12 -27.16
CA SER A 233 1.50 17.03 -27.61
C SER A 233 0.20 16.31 -27.97
N LEU A 234 -0.91 16.92 -27.54
CA LEU A 234 -2.29 16.57 -27.84
C LEU A 234 -3.07 17.82 -28.26
N ILE A 235 -3.79 17.75 -29.38
CA ILE A 235 -4.65 18.80 -29.90
C ILE A 235 -6.06 18.23 -30.09
N VAL A 236 -7.08 18.89 -29.53
CA VAL A 236 -8.50 18.52 -29.72
C VAL A 236 -9.27 19.69 -30.32
N ARG A 237 -10.01 19.43 -31.41
CA ARG A 237 -10.67 20.45 -32.23
C ARG A 237 -12.02 19.96 -32.75
N SER A 238 -13.10 20.60 -32.33
CA SER A 238 -14.42 20.46 -32.94
C SER A 238 -14.68 21.49 -34.04
N SER A 239 -15.55 21.14 -34.99
CA SER A 239 -16.17 22.09 -35.91
C SER A 239 -17.61 21.64 -36.18
N PRO A 240 -18.64 22.49 -36.02
CA PRO A 240 -18.63 23.91 -35.66
C PRO A 240 -18.48 24.19 -34.14
N GLU A 241 -18.54 25.46 -33.72
CA GLU A 241 -18.41 25.87 -32.30
C GLU A 241 -19.69 25.63 -31.47
N HIS A 242 -20.88 25.68 -32.08
CA HIS A 242 -22.14 25.34 -31.42
C HIS A 242 -22.83 24.18 -32.14
N TYR A 243 -23.30 23.18 -31.39
CA TYR A 243 -24.00 22.02 -31.98
C TYR A 243 -25.25 22.41 -32.78
N SER A 244 -25.95 23.48 -32.37
CA SER A 244 -27.09 24.06 -33.06
C SER A 244 -26.79 24.66 -34.45
N GLN A 245 -25.51 24.72 -34.84
CA GLN A 245 -25.07 25.12 -36.19
C GLN A 245 -24.90 23.92 -37.15
N VAL A 246 -24.94 22.66 -36.65
CA VAL A 246 -24.84 21.46 -37.49
C VAL A 246 -26.17 21.21 -38.20
N PRO A 247 -26.21 21.09 -39.54
CA PRO A 247 -27.37 20.64 -40.29
C PRO A 247 -27.89 19.27 -39.83
N SER A 248 -29.20 19.02 -39.94
CA SER A 248 -29.83 17.76 -39.50
C SER A 248 -29.34 16.50 -40.23
N ASP A 249 -28.63 16.68 -41.34
CA ASP A 249 -28.04 15.68 -42.22
C ASP A 249 -26.50 15.59 -42.11
N GLU A 250 -25.87 16.44 -41.29
CA GLU A 250 -24.43 16.43 -41.02
C GLU A 250 -24.09 15.88 -39.62
N LYS A 251 -22.80 15.68 -39.35
CA LYS A 251 -22.27 15.17 -38.08
C LYS A 251 -21.55 16.28 -37.31
N PHE A 252 -21.69 16.29 -35.99
CA PHE A 252 -20.76 17.04 -35.14
C PHE A 252 -19.45 16.26 -35.03
N GLU A 253 -18.41 16.72 -35.73
CA GLU A 253 -17.09 16.07 -35.72
C GLU A 253 -16.14 16.72 -34.71
N VAL A 254 -15.37 15.87 -34.01
CA VAL A 254 -14.25 16.26 -33.15
C VAL A 254 -13.00 15.52 -33.60
N HIS A 255 -11.97 16.28 -33.94
CA HIS A 255 -10.67 15.76 -34.35
C HIS A 255 -9.70 15.76 -33.17
N ILE A 256 -8.98 14.65 -33.02
CA ILE A 256 -7.96 14.41 -32.01
C ILE A 256 -6.65 14.17 -32.74
N THR A 257 -5.67 15.06 -32.56
CA THR A 257 -4.34 14.95 -33.18
C THR A 257 -3.28 14.81 -32.09
N TYR A 258 -2.42 13.80 -32.20
CA TYR A 258 -1.50 13.40 -31.13
C TYR A 258 -0.15 12.91 -31.68
N CYS A 259 0.91 13.00 -30.87
CA CYS A 259 2.23 12.53 -31.26
C CYS A 259 2.53 11.08 -30.81
N ARG A 260 2.20 10.70 -29.57
CA ARG A 260 2.41 9.33 -29.04
C ARG A 260 1.07 8.66 -28.75
N ARG A 261 0.99 7.33 -28.90
CA ARG A 261 -0.25 6.55 -28.70
C ARG A 261 -0.99 6.86 -27.38
N ILE A 262 -0.25 7.07 -26.30
CA ILE A 262 -0.82 7.41 -24.97
C ILE A 262 -1.57 8.75 -24.95
N GLU A 263 -1.18 9.74 -25.77
CA GLU A 263 -1.89 11.03 -25.86
C GLU A 263 -3.30 10.87 -26.47
N ALA A 264 -3.55 9.86 -27.32
CA ALA A 264 -4.90 9.56 -27.81
C ALA A 264 -5.83 9.06 -26.68
N PHE A 265 -5.30 8.29 -25.73
CA PHE A 265 -6.08 7.81 -24.59
C PHE A 265 -6.26 8.88 -23.51
N ARG A 266 -5.25 9.74 -23.27
CA ARG A 266 -5.40 11.00 -22.54
C ARG A 266 -6.55 11.83 -23.10
N ALA A 267 -6.61 12.01 -24.42
CA ALA A 267 -7.70 12.74 -25.08
C ALA A 267 -9.06 12.14 -24.74
N LEU A 268 -9.19 10.81 -24.83
CA LEU A 268 -10.44 10.10 -24.54
C LEU A 268 -10.88 10.27 -23.08
N GLY A 269 -9.96 10.20 -22.11
CA GLY A 269 -10.27 10.46 -20.70
C GLY A 269 -10.78 11.89 -20.46
N ARG A 270 -10.20 12.86 -21.16
CA ARG A 270 -10.61 14.28 -21.09
C ARG A 270 -11.94 14.54 -21.79
N ILE A 271 -12.22 13.84 -22.90
CA ILE A 271 -13.52 13.82 -23.58
C ILE A 271 -14.61 13.22 -22.68
N LEU A 272 -14.32 12.12 -21.96
CA LEU A 272 -15.25 11.52 -20.98
C LEU A 272 -15.57 12.51 -19.85
N GLY A 273 -14.57 13.23 -19.33
CA GLY A 273 -14.77 14.31 -18.35
C GLY A 273 -15.66 15.44 -18.85
N ALA A 274 -15.35 15.99 -20.04
CA ALA A 274 -16.16 17.05 -20.67
C ALA A 274 -17.60 16.59 -20.97
N ALA A 275 -17.77 15.35 -21.44
CA ALA A 275 -19.09 14.75 -21.70
C ALA A 275 -19.92 14.55 -20.42
N PHE A 276 -19.27 14.20 -19.30
CA PHE A 276 -19.94 14.10 -17.99
C PHE A 276 -20.39 15.47 -17.46
N ALA A 277 -19.60 16.51 -17.71
CA ALA A 277 -19.81 17.87 -17.22
C ALA A 277 -20.89 18.66 -17.99
N LEU A 278 -21.27 18.21 -19.19
CA LEU A 278 -22.06 18.99 -20.14
C LEU A 278 -23.51 19.24 -19.69
N GLN A 279 -23.85 20.52 -19.53
CA GLN A 279 -25.20 20.98 -19.16
C GLN A 279 -25.94 21.69 -20.31
N ASP A 280 -25.23 22.21 -21.32
CA ASP A 280 -25.82 22.91 -22.47
C ASP A 280 -25.20 22.40 -23.78
N ILE A 281 -26.05 21.92 -24.69
CA ILE A 281 -25.69 21.43 -26.02
C ILE A 281 -24.94 22.47 -26.88
N ASN A 282 -25.16 23.77 -26.64
CA ASN A 282 -24.49 24.83 -27.39
C ASN A 282 -23.03 25.02 -26.95
N ARG A 283 -22.64 24.51 -25.77
CA ARG A 283 -21.25 24.54 -25.29
C ARG A 283 -20.36 23.46 -25.90
N ILE A 284 -20.91 22.44 -26.58
CA ILE A 284 -20.14 21.27 -27.03
C ILE A 284 -18.86 21.65 -27.78
N GLY A 285 -18.91 22.59 -28.74
CA GLY A 285 -17.72 22.98 -29.51
C GLY A 285 -16.79 24.00 -28.85
N HIS A 286 -17.20 24.57 -27.71
CA HIS A 286 -16.31 25.29 -26.81
C HIS A 286 -15.58 24.30 -25.90
N ASP A 287 -16.33 23.42 -25.26
CA ASP A 287 -15.81 22.48 -24.25
C ASP A 287 -15.03 21.32 -24.89
N MET A 288 -15.21 21.03 -26.19
CA MET A 288 -14.42 20.06 -26.99
C MET A 288 -13.27 20.71 -27.79
N ARG A 289 -12.65 21.78 -27.25
CA ARG A 289 -11.56 22.50 -27.91
C ARG A 289 -10.44 22.88 -26.93
N TRP A 290 -9.39 22.07 -26.88
CA TRP A 290 -8.21 22.32 -26.03
C TRP A 290 -6.92 21.85 -26.71
N GLU A 291 -5.77 22.19 -26.12
CA GLU A 291 -4.46 21.63 -26.43
C GLU A 291 -3.74 21.34 -25.11
N GLU A 292 -3.03 20.22 -25.03
CA GLU A 292 -2.26 19.80 -23.87
C GLU A 292 -0.86 19.34 -24.34
N ILE A 293 0.16 19.52 -23.51
CA ILE A 293 1.51 19.03 -23.79
C ILE A 293 2.04 18.38 -22.51
N ALA A 294 2.52 17.14 -22.61
CA ALA A 294 3.15 16.45 -21.50
C ALA A 294 4.36 17.23 -20.98
N GLN A 295 4.42 17.47 -19.67
CA GLN A 295 5.49 18.19 -18.99
C GLN A 295 6.73 17.32 -18.73
N PHE A 296 6.61 16.02 -18.99
CA PHE A 296 7.60 14.99 -18.65
C PHE A 296 7.75 14.01 -19.82
N GLU A 297 8.95 13.46 -20.02
CA GLU A 297 9.17 12.37 -20.98
C GLU A 297 8.40 11.12 -20.53
N THR A 298 8.49 10.82 -19.22
CA THR A 298 7.87 9.66 -18.57
C THR A 298 7.08 10.07 -17.32
N LEU A 299 5.83 9.62 -17.22
CA LEU A 299 5.00 9.69 -16.02
C LEU A 299 4.28 8.34 -15.85
N GLY A 300 4.48 7.67 -14.72
CA GLY A 300 3.91 6.34 -14.47
C GLY A 300 3.42 6.08 -13.05
N ALA A 301 2.97 4.85 -12.82
CA ALA A 301 2.55 4.35 -11.50
C ALA A 301 3.27 3.05 -11.14
N MET A 302 3.55 2.85 -9.86
CA MET A 302 4.12 1.63 -9.29
C MET A 302 3.21 1.10 -8.17
N MET A 303 2.63 -0.09 -8.38
CA MET A 303 1.74 -0.72 -7.41
C MET A 303 2.50 -1.71 -6.53
N ASP A 304 2.32 -1.65 -5.21
CA ASP A 304 2.81 -2.67 -4.28
C ASP A 304 2.04 -3.98 -4.47
N CYS A 305 2.76 -5.06 -4.75
CA CYS A 305 2.25 -6.42 -4.83
C CYS A 305 3.09 -7.37 -3.97
N SER A 306 3.64 -6.87 -2.86
CA SER A 306 4.58 -7.60 -2.00
C SER A 306 4.15 -7.63 -0.53
N ARG A 307 3.54 -6.56 0.00
CA ARG A 307 3.30 -6.42 1.46
C ARG A 307 2.07 -7.17 1.99
N GLY A 308 1.66 -8.24 1.29
CA GLY A 308 0.56 -9.13 1.66
C GLY A 308 -0.39 -9.33 0.48
N ALA A 309 -1.10 -8.26 0.12
CA ALA A 309 -1.99 -8.26 -1.04
C ALA A 309 -1.20 -8.18 -2.36
N VAL A 310 -1.50 -9.10 -3.28
CA VAL A 310 -1.08 -9.07 -4.69
C VAL A 310 -2.30 -8.65 -5.52
N LEU A 311 -2.18 -7.69 -6.44
CA LEU A 311 -3.29 -7.27 -7.29
C LEU A 311 -3.82 -8.43 -8.15
N SER A 312 -5.15 -8.57 -8.22
CA SER A 312 -5.76 -9.51 -9.18
C SER A 312 -5.46 -9.07 -10.62
N PHE A 313 -5.41 -10.03 -11.55
CA PHE A 313 -5.10 -9.74 -12.95
C PHE A 313 -6.03 -8.66 -13.53
N ASP A 314 -7.33 -8.77 -13.29
CA ASP A 314 -8.34 -7.80 -13.74
C ASP A 314 -8.16 -6.42 -13.12
N SER A 315 -7.65 -6.34 -11.88
CA SER A 315 -7.32 -5.07 -11.22
C SER A 315 -6.08 -4.41 -11.83
N VAL A 316 -5.06 -5.18 -12.20
CA VAL A 316 -3.92 -4.67 -12.98
C VAL A 316 -4.41 -4.13 -14.33
N LEU A 317 -5.28 -4.86 -15.03
CA LEU A 317 -5.85 -4.38 -16.30
C LEU A 317 -6.72 -3.12 -16.10
N PHE A 318 -7.47 -3.01 -15.01
CA PHE A 318 -8.21 -1.80 -14.65
C PHE A 318 -7.30 -0.61 -14.41
N ILE A 319 -6.23 -0.77 -13.64
CA ILE A 319 -5.26 0.30 -13.36
C ILE A 319 -4.53 0.72 -14.65
N ILE A 320 -4.25 -0.21 -15.57
CA ILE A 320 -3.69 0.11 -16.90
C ILE A 320 -4.69 0.93 -17.75
N ARG A 321 -5.98 0.57 -17.78
CA ARG A 321 -7.02 1.39 -18.45
C ARG A 321 -7.13 2.79 -17.82
N ALA A 322 -7.03 2.88 -16.49
CA ALA A 322 -7.00 4.15 -15.78
C ALA A 322 -5.78 4.99 -16.18
N CYS A 323 -4.58 4.42 -16.15
CA CYS A 323 -3.33 5.06 -16.60
C CYS A 323 -3.46 5.56 -18.05
N ALA A 324 -4.05 4.77 -18.94
CA ALA A 324 -4.28 5.16 -20.34
C ALA A 324 -5.17 6.41 -20.46
N LEU A 325 -6.33 6.42 -19.80
CA LEU A 325 -7.25 7.57 -19.81
C LEU A 325 -6.68 8.80 -19.09
N MET A 326 -5.78 8.59 -18.14
CA MET A 326 -5.05 9.66 -17.45
C MET A 326 -3.85 10.18 -18.26
N GLY A 327 -3.34 9.42 -19.23
CA GLY A 327 -2.16 9.76 -20.03
C GLY A 327 -0.82 9.38 -19.40
N MET A 328 -0.82 8.47 -18.42
CA MET A 328 0.39 7.93 -17.77
C MET A 328 0.98 6.83 -18.66
N ASN A 329 2.25 6.95 -19.02
CA ASN A 329 2.90 6.19 -20.10
C ASN A 329 3.84 5.06 -19.64
N THR A 330 3.99 4.86 -18.33
CA THR A 330 4.72 3.72 -17.75
C THR A 330 3.96 3.09 -16.60
N PHE A 331 4.18 1.80 -16.40
CA PHE A 331 3.56 1.04 -15.31
C PHE A 331 4.55 0.03 -14.72
N GLN A 332 4.53 -0.12 -13.39
CA GLN A 332 5.38 -1.03 -12.64
C GLN A 332 4.56 -1.81 -11.62
N LEU A 333 4.93 -3.07 -11.41
CA LEU A 333 4.55 -3.85 -10.23
C LEU A 333 5.79 -4.00 -9.36
N TYR A 334 5.65 -3.73 -8.06
CA TYR A 334 6.69 -3.95 -7.06
C TYR A 334 6.52 -5.35 -6.46
N THR A 335 7.43 -6.25 -6.82
CA THR A 335 7.39 -7.68 -6.52
C THR A 335 8.72 -8.15 -5.89
N GLU A 336 8.76 -8.19 -4.55
CA GLU A 336 9.86 -8.75 -3.76
C GLU A 336 10.03 -10.25 -4.06
N ASP A 337 8.96 -11.02 -3.84
CA ASP A 337 8.90 -12.47 -4.04
C ASP A 337 7.76 -12.94 -4.96
N THR A 338 6.91 -12.03 -5.44
CA THR A 338 5.60 -12.34 -6.04
C THR A 338 5.62 -12.51 -7.56
N TYR A 339 6.54 -13.32 -8.07
CA TYR A 339 6.58 -13.78 -9.47
C TYR A 339 7.22 -15.17 -9.60
N GLU A 340 6.82 -15.95 -10.60
CA GLU A 340 7.37 -17.30 -10.83
C GLU A 340 8.85 -17.26 -11.26
N VAL A 341 9.73 -17.81 -10.41
CA VAL A 341 11.16 -18.02 -10.73
C VAL A 341 11.43 -19.50 -11.03
N LYS A 342 11.96 -19.77 -12.23
CA LYS A 342 12.24 -21.15 -12.67
C LYS A 342 13.28 -21.83 -11.75
N ASP A 343 12.99 -23.08 -11.39
CA ASP A 343 13.82 -23.95 -10.56
C ASP A 343 14.06 -23.43 -9.12
N GLU A 344 13.23 -22.50 -8.62
CA GLU A 344 13.25 -22.01 -7.22
C GLU A 344 11.85 -22.04 -6.56
N PRO A 345 11.29 -23.23 -6.25
CA PRO A 345 9.89 -23.38 -5.82
C PRO A 345 9.55 -22.81 -4.43
N PHE A 346 10.52 -22.23 -3.72
CA PHE A 346 10.31 -21.50 -2.47
C PHE A 346 10.30 -19.97 -2.64
N PHE A 347 10.54 -19.47 -3.85
CA PHE A 347 10.32 -18.07 -4.22
C PHE A 347 8.82 -17.85 -4.42
N GLY A 348 8.21 -16.87 -3.74
CA GLY A 348 6.77 -16.60 -3.83
C GLY A 348 5.84 -17.71 -3.31
N TYR A 349 6.36 -18.64 -2.51
CA TYR A 349 5.63 -19.85 -2.11
C TYR A 349 4.39 -19.55 -1.27
N LEU A 350 3.21 -19.86 -1.83
CA LEU A 350 1.89 -19.52 -1.27
C LEU A 350 1.65 -18.00 -1.09
N ARG A 351 2.27 -17.18 -1.94
CA ARG A 351 2.21 -15.71 -1.87
C ARG A 351 1.42 -15.07 -3.02
N GLY A 352 0.86 -15.88 -3.92
CA GLY A 352 0.06 -15.41 -5.05
C GLY A 352 0.86 -14.77 -6.20
N GLY A 353 2.15 -15.07 -6.32
CA GLY A 353 3.03 -14.48 -7.32
C GLY A 353 2.60 -14.73 -8.77
N TYR A 354 2.84 -13.75 -9.64
CA TYR A 354 2.40 -13.77 -11.03
C TYR A 354 3.11 -14.83 -11.87
N THR A 355 2.34 -15.48 -12.75
CA THR A 355 2.91 -16.40 -13.74
C THR A 355 3.60 -15.66 -14.89
N GLN A 356 4.55 -16.32 -15.54
CA GLN A 356 5.23 -15.78 -16.72
C GLN A 356 4.23 -15.39 -17.85
N GLU A 357 3.12 -16.11 -17.98
CA GLU A 357 2.03 -15.82 -18.93
C GLU A 357 1.19 -14.59 -18.51
N GLN A 358 0.92 -14.41 -17.21
CA GLN A 358 0.23 -13.23 -16.69
C GLN A 358 1.07 -11.96 -16.93
N ILE A 359 2.37 -12.00 -16.64
CA ILE A 359 3.28 -10.85 -16.86
C ILE A 359 3.37 -10.52 -18.36
N THR A 360 3.48 -11.53 -19.23
CA THR A 360 3.44 -11.36 -20.70
C THR A 360 2.13 -10.71 -21.15
N SER A 361 1.00 -11.11 -20.55
CA SER A 361 -0.32 -10.60 -20.88
C SER A 361 -0.53 -9.16 -20.40
N ILE A 362 0.02 -8.80 -19.23
CA ILE A 362 0.04 -7.43 -18.70
C ILE A 362 0.82 -6.50 -19.65
N ASP A 363 2.00 -6.90 -20.13
CA ASP A 363 2.80 -6.11 -21.09
C ASP A 363 2.12 -5.98 -22.47
N ASN A 364 1.49 -7.05 -22.96
CA ASN A 364 0.65 -6.99 -24.16
C ASN A 364 -0.50 -5.97 -24.00
N TYR A 365 -1.20 -6.02 -22.86
CA TYR A 365 -2.35 -5.19 -22.57
C TYR A 365 -2.01 -3.72 -22.30
N ALA A 366 -0.82 -3.44 -21.75
CA ALA A 366 -0.30 -2.08 -21.61
C ALA A 366 0.17 -1.49 -22.96
N TYR A 367 0.83 -2.32 -23.79
CA TYR A 367 1.40 -1.89 -25.07
C TYR A 367 0.34 -1.36 -26.05
N GLN A 368 -0.89 -1.90 -26.05
CA GLN A 368 -2.00 -1.38 -26.89
C GLN A 368 -2.39 0.07 -26.55
N PHE A 369 -2.10 0.54 -25.32
CA PHE A 369 -2.31 1.94 -24.91
C PHE A 369 -1.07 2.82 -25.11
N GLY A 370 0.07 2.24 -25.50
CA GLY A 370 1.37 2.91 -25.54
C GLY A 370 2.03 3.04 -24.16
N ILE A 371 1.63 2.20 -23.20
CA ILE A 371 2.21 2.15 -21.85
C ILE A 371 3.34 1.13 -21.83
N GLU A 372 4.51 1.52 -21.35
CA GLU A 372 5.66 0.62 -21.17
C GLU A 372 5.65 0.00 -19.77
N VAL A 373 5.65 -1.34 -19.70
CA VAL A 373 5.78 -2.08 -18.44
C VAL A 373 7.23 -2.46 -18.21
N PHE A 374 7.73 -2.20 -17.00
CA PHE A 374 8.99 -2.74 -16.52
C PHE A 374 8.87 -3.22 -15.07
N PRO A 375 9.65 -4.22 -14.64
CA PRO A 375 9.48 -4.83 -13.34
C PRO A 375 10.26 -4.07 -12.26
N CYS A 376 9.71 -4.02 -11.04
CA CYS A 376 10.42 -3.53 -9.86
C CYS A 376 10.58 -4.69 -8.87
N ILE A 377 11.81 -5.17 -8.72
CA ILE A 377 12.18 -6.34 -7.91
C ILE A 377 13.24 -5.99 -6.89
N GLN A 378 13.51 -6.89 -5.96
CA GLN A 378 14.63 -6.77 -5.02
C GLN A 378 15.84 -7.62 -5.43
N THR A 379 17.03 -7.05 -5.23
CA THR A 379 18.32 -7.75 -5.43
C THR A 379 19.31 -7.60 -4.26
N LEU A 380 18.90 -6.99 -3.15
CA LEU A 380 19.72 -6.88 -1.93
C LEU A 380 18.90 -6.85 -0.62
N GLY A 381 18.06 -5.83 -0.44
CA GLY A 381 17.20 -5.63 0.75
C GLY A 381 15.77 -6.16 0.57
N HIS A 382 14.90 -5.91 1.56
CA HIS A 382 13.47 -6.27 1.58
C HIS A 382 13.15 -7.72 1.13
N LEU A 383 13.95 -8.70 1.56
CA LEU A 383 13.81 -10.10 1.13
C LEU A 383 13.46 -11.08 2.27
N GLY A 384 13.03 -10.62 3.45
CA GLY A 384 12.69 -11.47 4.60
C GLY A 384 11.66 -12.56 4.31
N GLN A 385 10.68 -12.29 3.44
CA GLN A 385 9.68 -13.29 3.01
C GLN A 385 10.29 -14.50 2.28
N ILE A 386 11.47 -14.30 1.67
CA ILE A 386 12.26 -15.35 1.03
C ILE A 386 13.28 -15.92 2.03
N LEU A 387 14.00 -15.02 2.71
CA LEU A 387 15.12 -15.32 3.60
C LEU A 387 14.71 -16.02 4.91
N GLN A 388 13.42 -16.08 5.24
CA GLN A 388 12.90 -16.94 6.30
C GLN A 388 13.05 -18.44 5.98
N TRP A 389 13.02 -18.85 4.71
CA TRP A 389 13.01 -20.27 4.33
C TRP A 389 14.41 -20.90 4.42
N PRO A 390 14.56 -22.12 5.00
CA PRO A 390 15.85 -22.81 5.10
C PRO A 390 16.60 -22.99 3.77
N ARG A 391 15.88 -23.07 2.64
CA ARG A 391 16.42 -23.11 1.27
C ARG A 391 17.40 -21.97 0.97
N PHE A 392 17.19 -20.79 1.57
CA PHE A 392 17.96 -19.57 1.29
C PHE A 392 18.87 -19.15 2.45
N ALA A 393 18.97 -19.95 3.52
CA ALA A 393 19.80 -19.63 4.68
C ALA A 393 21.30 -19.45 4.34
N ASN A 394 21.79 -20.11 3.28
CA ASN A 394 23.18 -19.96 2.81
C ASN A 394 23.47 -18.61 2.15
N ILE A 395 22.47 -17.95 1.57
CA ILE A 395 22.58 -16.65 0.88
C ILE A 395 22.08 -15.49 1.74
N ARG A 396 21.93 -15.70 3.05
CA ARG A 396 21.41 -14.70 4.00
C ARG A 396 22.52 -14.00 4.78
N ASP A 397 22.46 -12.66 4.86
CA ASP A 397 23.33 -11.82 5.70
C ASP A 397 22.61 -11.43 7.02
N THR A 398 21.51 -10.69 6.92
CA THR A 398 20.60 -10.30 8.02
C THR A 398 19.24 -10.98 7.86
N THR A 399 18.16 -10.57 8.54
CA THR A 399 16.82 -11.12 8.23
C THR A 399 16.34 -10.71 6.85
N GLU A 400 16.60 -9.45 6.44
CA GLU A 400 16.09 -8.85 5.20
C GLU A 400 17.09 -8.79 4.06
N VAL A 401 18.40 -8.94 4.34
CA VAL A 401 19.48 -8.64 3.39
C VAL A 401 20.20 -9.89 2.89
N LEU A 402 20.41 -9.96 1.58
CA LEU A 402 21.20 -10.99 0.88
C LEU A 402 22.71 -10.92 1.21
N LEU A 403 23.34 -12.09 1.24
CA LEU A 403 24.79 -12.23 1.41
C LEU A 403 25.52 -11.84 0.12
N ALA A 404 25.88 -10.56 0.03
CA ALA A 404 26.85 -10.06 -0.93
C ALA A 404 28.15 -10.89 -0.91
N LYS A 405 28.89 -10.91 -2.03
CA LYS A 405 30.15 -11.67 -2.23
C LYS A 405 30.00 -13.21 -2.25
N SER A 406 28.82 -13.78 -1.97
CA SER A 406 28.54 -15.20 -2.23
C SER A 406 28.11 -15.42 -3.69
N GLU A 407 28.72 -16.38 -4.38
CA GLU A 407 28.34 -16.70 -5.76
C GLU A 407 26.93 -17.34 -5.83
N GLU A 408 26.50 -18.09 -4.81
CA GLU A 408 25.11 -18.60 -4.71
C GLU A 408 24.07 -17.46 -4.74
N THR A 409 24.41 -16.28 -4.21
CA THR A 409 23.57 -15.08 -4.25
C THR A 409 23.48 -14.53 -5.68
N TYR A 410 24.60 -14.49 -6.41
CA TYR A 410 24.64 -14.01 -7.79
C TYR A 410 24.02 -15.01 -8.78
N GLU A 411 24.06 -16.31 -8.50
CA GLU A 411 23.28 -17.32 -9.22
C GLU A 411 21.77 -17.11 -9.05
N LEU A 412 21.29 -16.84 -7.83
CA LEU A 412 19.88 -16.51 -7.61
C LEU A 412 19.50 -15.21 -8.33
N ILE A 413 20.24 -14.11 -8.13
CA ILE A 413 19.96 -12.82 -8.77
C ILE A 413 19.95 -12.96 -10.31
N GLY A 414 20.80 -13.80 -10.88
CA GLY A 414 20.74 -14.15 -12.30
C GLY A 414 19.36 -14.69 -12.71
N LYS A 415 18.83 -15.68 -11.98
CA LYS A 415 17.48 -16.21 -12.21
C LYS A 415 16.38 -15.17 -11.99
N LEU A 416 16.52 -14.28 -11.01
CA LEU A 416 15.55 -13.21 -10.73
C LEU A 416 15.45 -12.24 -11.90
N LEU A 417 16.60 -11.77 -12.41
CA LEU A 417 16.68 -10.89 -13.58
C LEU A 417 16.08 -11.56 -14.82
N ASP A 418 16.37 -12.84 -15.06
CA ASP A 418 15.80 -13.59 -16.20
C ASP A 418 14.27 -13.76 -16.08
N ALA A 419 13.77 -14.13 -14.89
CA ALA A 419 12.35 -14.37 -14.66
C ALA A 419 11.50 -13.09 -14.63
N ALA A 420 12.04 -11.98 -14.10
CA ALA A 420 11.32 -10.71 -14.03
C ALA A 420 11.28 -9.97 -15.38
N SER A 421 12.38 -10.00 -16.15
CA SER A 421 12.51 -9.23 -17.40
C SER A 421 12.22 -10.03 -18.68
N GLY A 422 12.23 -11.37 -18.62
CA GLY A 422 11.99 -12.26 -19.76
C GLY A 422 10.61 -12.07 -20.44
N PRO A 423 9.50 -11.97 -19.68
CA PRO A 423 8.16 -11.72 -20.23
C PRO A 423 7.94 -10.35 -20.89
N LEU A 424 8.85 -9.38 -20.69
CA LEU A 424 8.58 -7.97 -20.91
C LEU A 424 9.31 -7.40 -22.14
N ARG A 425 8.62 -6.56 -22.92
CA ARG A 425 9.21 -5.78 -24.01
C ARG A 425 10.33 -4.85 -23.52
N SER A 426 10.11 -4.16 -22.39
CA SER A 426 11.07 -3.18 -21.87
C SER A 426 12.42 -3.81 -21.55
N LYS A 427 13.47 -2.99 -21.58
CA LYS A 427 14.81 -3.33 -21.09
C LYS A 427 15.24 -2.45 -19.92
N ARG A 428 14.33 -1.66 -19.34
CA ARG A 428 14.50 -1.15 -17.97
C ARG A 428 14.17 -2.27 -16.99
N ILE A 429 14.75 -2.19 -15.80
CA ILE A 429 14.40 -3.02 -14.65
C ILE A 429 14.78 -2.25 -13.38
N HIS A 430 13.85 -2.10 -12.45
CA HIS A 430 14.18 -1.55 -11.14
C HIS A 430 14.60 -2.71 -10.23
N ILE A 431 15.82 -2.66 -9.68
CA ILE A 431 16.45 -3.78 -8.94
C ILE A 431 16.47 -3.57 -7.41
N GLY A 432 15.75 -2.54 -6.94
CA GLY A 432 15.56 -2.23 -5.52
C GLY A 432 16.80 -1.55 -4.95
N MET A 433 17.45 -2.22 -4.01
CA MET A 433 18.67 -1.79 -3.29
C MET A 433 18.45 -0.71 -2.21
N ASP A 434 17.18 -0.44 -1.88
CA ASP A 434 16.67 0.32 -0.73
C ASP A 434 16.87 -0.39 0.61
N GLU A 435 16.91 0.42 1.68
CA GLU A 435 16.81 0.07 3.11
C GLU A 435 17.54 -1.22 3.56
N ALA A 436 18.68 -1.55 2.94
CA ALA A 436 19.48 -2.74 3.24
C ALA A 436 20.28 -2.58 4.56
N HIS A 437 19.56 -2.29 5.64
CA HIS A 437 20.08 -2.03 6.97
C HIS A 437 20.89 -3.23 7.50
N GLY A 438 22.11 -2.96 7.93
CA GLY A 438 23.03 -3.99 8.43
C GLY A 438 23.75 -4.79 7.32
N VAL A 439 23.68 -4.38 6.05
CA VAL A 439 24.50 -4.97 4.97
C VAL A 439 25.99 -5.00 5.36
N GLY A 440 26.60 -6.17 5.30
CA GLY A 440 28.00 -6.39 5.68
C GLY A 440 28.23 -6.68 7.17
N GLU A 441 27.25 -6.41 8.04
CA GLU A 441 27.38 -6.52 9.50
C GLU A 441 26.87 -7.86 10.09
N GLY A 442 26.07 -8.61 9.33
CA GLY A 442 25.49 -9.89 9.74
C GLY A 442 26.43 -11.08 9.51
N ARG A 443 25.93 -12.10 8.83
CA ARG A 443 26.70 -13.30 8.45
C ARG A 443 27.83 -13.01 7.46
N TYR A 444 27.80 -11.90 6.71
CA TYR A 444 28.94 -11.39 5.94
C TYR A 444 30.16 -11.17 6.84
N LYS A 445 29.97 -10.45 7.96
CA LYS A 445 31.02 -10.14 8.95
C LYS A 445 31.64 -11.40 9.55
N GLN A 446 30.82 -12.43 9.76
CA GLN A 446 31.22 -13.72 10.32
C GLN A 446 32.07 -14.56 9.34
N ILE A 447 31.81 -14.46 8.03
CA ILE A 447 32.47 -15.27 7.00
C ILE A 447 33.68 -14.55 6.39
N PHE A 448 33.55 -13.24 6.14
CA PHE A 448 34.53 -12.45 5.37
C PHE A 448 35.32 -11.44 6.21
N GLY A 449 34.98 -11.27 7.49
CA GLY A 449 35.55 -10.24 8.37
C GLY A 449 34.82 -8.89 8.24
N SER A 450 35.19 -7.94 9.11
CA SER A 450 34.58 -6.60 9.12
C SER A 450 35.06 -5.76 7.92
N ARG A 451 34.13 -5.07 7.28
CA ARG A 451 34.39 -4.07 6.23
C ARG A 451 33.39 -2.91 6.37
N ASP A 452 33.66 -1.78 5.73
CA ASP A 452 32.70 -0.69 5.63
C ASP A 452 31.49 -1.10 4.78
N SER A 453 30.27 -0.86 5.25
CA SER A 453 29.05 -1.21 4.52
C SER A 453 28.91 -0.52 3.17
N THR A 454 29.50 0.69 2.99
CA THR A 454 29.50 1.38 1.70
C THR A 454 30.28 0.61 0.64
N ASP A 455 31.44 0.04 1.00
CA ASP A 455 32.21 -0.84 0.11
C ASP A 455 31.41 -2.09 -0.29
N VAL A 456 30.77 -2.73 0.69
CA VAL A 456 30.01 -3.98 0.47
C VAL A 456 28.82 -3.73 -0.46
N PHE A 457 28.11 -2.62 -0.27
CA PHE A 457 27.03 -2.16 -1.14
C PHE A 457 27.52 -1.87 -2.57
N LEU A 458 28.60 -1.10 -2.72
CA LEU A 458 29.11 -0.72 -4.05
C LEU A 458 29.67 -1.91 -4.83
N GLU A 459 30.37 -2.84 -4.19
CA GLU A 459 30.80 -4.09 -4.84
C GLU A 459 29.62 -4.98 -5.24
N HIS A 460 28.57 -5.05 -4.42
CA HIS A 460 27.35 -5.78 -4.78
C HIS A 460 26.63 -5.13 -5.97
N LEU A 461 26.46 -3.80 -5.96
CA LEU A 461 25.89 -3.04 -7.07
C LEU A 461 26.67 -3.26 -8.38
N GLN A 462 28.01 -3.25 -8.33
CA GLN A 462 28.85 -3.54 -9.50
C GLN A 462 28.66 -4.98 -10.02
N ARG A 463 28.48 -5.97 -9.14
CA ARG A 463 28.20 -7.37 -9.53
C ARG A 463 26.81 -7.52 -10.15
N VAL A 464 25.77 -6.93 -9.58
CA VAL A 464 24.41 -6.98 -10.13
C VAL A 464 24.32 -6.20 -11.44
N TYR A 465 24.96 -5.02 -11.53
CA TYR A 465 25.08 -4.26 -12.78
C TYR A 465 25.71 -5.10 -13.91
N ALA A 466 26.77 -5.87 -13.62
CA ALA A 466 27.37 -6.77 -14.60
C ALA A 466 26.41 -7.89 -15.07
N LEU A 467 25.58 -8.45 -14.17
CA LEU A 467 24.53 -9.41 -14.53
C LEU A 467 23.43 -8.80 -15.40
N CYS A 468 23.09 -7.53 -15.18
CA CYS A 468 22.17 -6.76 -16.03
C CYS A 468 22.76 -6.48 -17.41
N GLN A 469 24.03 -6.07 -17.50
CA GLN A 469 24.72 -5.82 -18.78
C GLN A 469 24.82 -7.09 -19.65
N GLN A 470 25.07 -8.26 -19.04
CA GLN A 470 25.02 -9.56 -19.76
C GLN A 470 23.66 -9.86 -20.41
N ARG A 471 22.58 -9.28 -19.89
CA ARG A 471 21.19 -9.45 -20.33
C ARG A 471 20.68 -8.28 -21.21
N ASN A 472 21.55 -7.30 -21.51
CA ASN A 472 21.17 -6.04 -22.15
C ASN A 472 20.05 -5.29 -21.39
N LEU A 473 20.11 -5.33 -20.06
CA LEU A 473 19.19 -4.63 -19.15
C LEU A 473 19.81 -3.31 -18.66
N LYS A 474 18.95 -2.31 -18.48
CA LYS A 474 19.22 -0.99 -17.91
C LYS A 474 18.66 -0.94 -16.47
N PRO A 475 19.49 -1.21 -15.46
CA PRO A 475 19.03 -1.22 -14.08
C PRO A 475 18.74 0.19 -13.55
N MET A 476 17.71 0.29 -12.74
CA MET A 476 17.35 1.44 -11.92
C MET A 476 17.49 1.03 -10.45
N ILE A 477 17.99 1.91 -9.58
CA ILE A 477 18.07 1.67 -8.13
C ILE A 477 17.43 2.81 -7.35
N TRP A 478 16.91 2.49 -6.16
CA TRP A 478 16.67 3.51 -5.16
C TRP A 478 18.01 4.08 -4.68
N SER A 479 18.01 5.36 -4.32
CA SER A 479 19.22 6.13 -4.06
C SER A 479 19.60 6.26 -2.58
N ASP A 480 18.73 5.87 -1.65
CA ASP A 480 18.85 6.12 -0.21
C ASP A 480 20.12 5.54 0.41
N MET A 481 20.47 4.29 0.11
CA MET A 481 21.67 3.63 0.62
C MET A 481 22.98 4.33 0.18
N LEU A 482 22.96 5.15 -0.87
CA LEU A 482 24.09 5.99 -1.27
C LEU A 482 24.33 7.16 -0.31
N PHE A 483 23.32 7.56 0.47
CA PHE A 483 23.39 8.64 1.46
C PHE A 483 23.46 8.10 2.89
N THR A 484 22.63 7.13 3.26
CA THR A 484 22.49 6.65 4.66
C THR A 484 23.73 5.90 5.16
N LEU A 485 24.37 5.09 4.31
CA LEU A 485 25.61 4.38 4.68
C LEU A 485 26.76 5.34 4.94
N VAL A 486 26.80 6.46 4.20
CA VAL A 486 27.87 7.46 4.26
C VAL A 486 27.83 8.29 5.54
N ALA A 487 26.62 8.50 6.08
CA ALA A 487 26.42 9.10 7.40
C ALA A 487 26.82 8.16 8.57
N LYS A 488 27.09 6.87 8.28
CA LYS A 488 27.56 5.83 9.23
C LYS A 488 26.68 5.60 10.46
N ASN A 489 25.41 6.01 10.39
CA ASN A 489 24.40 5.77 11.42
C ASN A 489 23.20 4.95 10.89
N ASN A 490 23.20 4.56 9.61
CA ASN A 490 22.14 3.83 8.91
C ASN A 490 20.74 4.46 9.04
N SER A 491 20.64 5.76 9.33
CA SER A 491 19.37 6.43 9.59
C SER A 491 18.80 7.07 8.32
N LEU A 492 17.55 6.73 7.97
CA LEU A 492 16.78 7.34 6.88
C LEU A 492 16.60 8.86 7.06
N LEU A 493 16.76 9.41 8.26
CA LEU A 493 16.79 10.87 8.45
C LEU A 493 17.94 11.51 7.65
N THR A 494 19.11 10.86 7.60
CA THR A 494 20.30 11.38 6.89
C THR A 494 20.25 11.26 5.37
N TYR A 495 19.26 10.54 4.83
CA TYR A 495 18.94 10.62 3.41
C TYR A 495 18.37 12.01 3.05
N TYR A 496 17.73 12.70 4.00
CA TYR A 496 17.20 14.05 3.83
C TYR A 496 18.11 15.15 4.39
N ASP A 497 19.35 14.83 4.78
CA ASP A 497 20.36 15.84 5.13
C ASP A 497 20.80 16.64 3.89
N ASP A 498 21.00 17.95 4.06
CA ASP A 498 21.55 18.86 3.03
C ASP A 498 23.07 18.69 2.77
N LYS A 499 23.61 17.48 2.98
CA LYS A 499 25.05 17.18 2.86
C LYS A 499 25.34 16.56 1.49
N PRO A 500 26.17 17.19 0.63
CA PRO A 500 26.59 16.59 -0.63
C PRO A 500 27.49 15.37 -0.38
N LEU A 501 27.46 14.41 -1.30
CA LEU A 501 28.18 13.15 -1.14
C LEU A 501 29.68 13.26 -1.47
N PRO A 502 30.55 12.47 -0.79
CA PRO A 502 31.96 12.34 -1.14
C PRO A 502 32.17 11.95 -2.61
N THR A 503 33.07 12.65 -3.30
CA THR A 503 33.35 12.46 -4.73
C THR A 503 33.85 11.05 -5.06
N GLU A 504 34.45 10.36 -4.08
CA GLU A 504 34.93 8.98 -4.17
C GLU A 504 33.80 7.99 -4.48
N ILE A 505 32.56 8.27 -4.04
CA ILE A 505 31.40 7.42 -4.27
C ILE A 505 30.89 7.60 -5.70
N SER A 506 30.75 8.85 -6.17
CA SER A 506 30.40 9.16 -7.58
C SER A 506 31.32 8.43 -8.57
N ARG A 507 32.64 8.38 -8.31
CA ARG A 507 33.61 7.64 -9.14
C ARG A 507 33.45 6.12 -9.11
N SER A 508 32.75 5.58 -8.13
CA SER A 508 32.60 4.13 -7.88
C SER A 508 31.24 3.58 -8.35
N LEU A 509 30.29 4.45 -8.67
CA LEU A 509 28.97 4.08 -9.19
C LEU A 509 29.02 3.71 -10.68
N PRO A 510 28.32 2.64 -11.11
CA PRO A 510 28.22 2.32 -12.53
C PRO A 510 27.46 3.41 -13.30
N GLN A 511 28.07 3.95 -14.35
CA GLN A 511 27.51 5.04 -15.17
C GLN A 511 26.31 4.62 -16.06
N GLY A 512 25.91 3.34 -16.03
CA GLY A 512 24.77 2.80 -16.75
C GLY A 512 23.62 2.35 -15.84
N VAL A 513 23.56 2.86 -14.62
CA VAL A 513 22.45 2.70 -13.66
C VAL A 513 21.68 4.02 -13.60
N ASP A 514 20.36 3.99 -13.69
CA ASP A 514 19.53 5.17 -13.38
C ASP A 514 19.31 5.23 -11.86
N LEU A 515 19.45 6.42 -11.26
CA LEU A 515 19.15 6.64 -9.84
C LEU A 515 17.71 7.12 -9.67
N VAL A 516 16.98 6.56 -8.71
CA VAL A 516 15.64 6.99 -8.33
C VAL A 516 15.68 7.72 -6.99
N TYR A 517 15.34 9.00 -7.03
CA TYR A 517 15.07 9.82 -5.85
C TYR A 517 13.62 9.57 -5.40
N TRP A 518 13.43 8.94 -4.24
CA TRP A 518 12.12 8.78 -3.61
C TRP A 518 11.93 9.76 -2.45
N ASP A 519 10.75 10.40 -2.38
CA ASP A 519 10.31 11.21 -1.24
C ASP A 519 8.79 11.38 -1.25
N TYR A 520 8.16 11.01 -0.12
CA TYR A 520 6.72 10.97 0.06
C TYR A 520 6.23 11.93 1.15
N TYR A 521 7.13 12.72 1.76
CA TYR A 521 6.93 13.28 3.09
C TYR A 521 6.99 14.81 3.13
N HIS A 522 7.80 15.45 2.28
CA HIS A 522 7.97 16.90 2.32
C HIS A 522 6.82 17.61 1.58
N THR A 523 6.38 18.74 2.13
CA THR A 523 5.31 19.57 1.57
C THR A 523 5.83 20.87 0.95
N GLN A 524 7.16 21.02 0.84
CA GLN A 524 7.83 22.20 0.28
C GLN A 524 8.66 21.81 -0.95
N ALA A 525 8.43 22.47 -2.08
CA ALA A 525 9.10 22.16 -3.35
C ALA A 525 10.63 22.35 -3.29
N ASP A 526 11.14 23.18 -2.38
CA ASP A 526 12.57 23.43 -2.23
C ASP A 526 13.32 22.22 -1.63
N ASP A 527 12.67 21.34 -0.87
CA ASP A 527 13.29 20.12 -0.33
C ASP A 527 13.58 19.13 -1.46
N TYR A 528 12.56 18.87 -2.29
CA TYR A 528 12.70 18.10 -3.53
C TYR A 528 13.80 18.68 -4.43
N SER A 529 13.84 20.00 -4.65
CA SER A 529 14.84 20.63 -5.53
C SER A 529 16.27 20.50 -5.02
N ARG A 530 16.52 20.66 -3.71
CA ARG A 530 17.87 20.43 -3.15
C ARG A 530 18.31 18.98 -3.39
N LYS A 531 17.42 18.02 -3.17
CA LYS A 531 17.73 16.60 -3.34
C LYS A 531 17.84 16.16 -4.81
N ILE A 532 17.09 16.76 -5.74
CA ILE A 532 17.27 16.62 -7.20
C ILE A 532 18.66 17.14 -7.60
N GLN A 533 19.09 18.30 -7.08
CA GLN A 533 20.42 18.84 -7.39
C GLN A 533 21.54 17.94 -6.84
N HIS A 534 21.42 17.39 -5.63
CA HIS A 534 22.41 16.45 -5.09
C HIS A 534 22.61 15.19 -5.95
N HIS A 535 21.59 14.74 -6.70
CA HIS A 535 21.75 13.65 -7.69
C HIS A 535 22.50 14.11 -8.94
N ARG A 536 22.23 15.33 -9.41
CA ARG A 536 22.95 15.94 -10.55
C ARG A 536 24.42 16.20 -10.21
N ASP A 537 24.73 16.54 -8.97
CA ASP A 537 26.09 16.70 -8.47
C ASP A 537 26.90 15.38 -8.43
N LEU A 538 26.22 14.22 -8.36
CA LEU A 538 26.85 12.90 -8.56
C LEU A 538 27.16 12.59 -10.03
N GLY A 539 26.59 13.36 -10.96
CA GLY A 539 26.64 13.12 -12.41
C GLY A 539 25.40 12.42 -13.00
N TYR A 540 24.31 12.26 -12.24
CA TYR A 540 23.12 11.52 -12.64
C TYR A 540 21.90 12.44 -12.80
N GLU A 541 21.11 12.23 -13.86
CA GLU A 541 19.77 12.84 -13.97
C GLU A 541 18.77 11.89 -13.32
N PRO A 542 18.20 12.22 -12.14
CA PRO A 542 17.38 11.28 -11.38
C PRO A 542 16.01 11.05 -12.04
N TRP A 543 15.48 9.84 -11.85
CA TRP A 543 14.04 9.64 -11.81
C TRP A 543 13.52 10.12 -10.45
N VAL A 544 12.29 10.65 -10.39
CA VAL A 544 11.65 11.01 -9.11
C VAL A 544 10.46 10.09 -8.83
N ALA A 545 10.37 9.59 -7.61
CA ALA A 545 9.26 8.77 -7.13
C ALA A 545 8.52 9.51 -6.01
N GLY A 546 7.32 9.99 -6.32
CA GLY A 546 6.37 10.49 -5.32
C GLY A 546 5.48 9.35 -4.79
N GLY A 547 4.63 9.63 -3.80
CA GLY A 547 3.84 8.61 -3.12
C GLY A 547 2.38 9.01 -2.86
N ILE A 548 1.47 8.07 -3.10
CA ILE A 548 0.06 8.15 -2.67
C ILE A 548 -0.09 7.32 -1.40
N TRP A 549 -0.40 8.00 -0.30
CA TRP A 549 -0.37 7.43 1.05
C TRP A 549 -1.48 6.40 1.25
N THR A 550 -1.14 5.15 0.95
CA THR A 550 -1.96 3.94 1.10
C THR A 550 -1.42 3.01 2.19
N TRP A 551 -0.14 3.15 2.56
CA TRP A 551 0.49 2.32 3.58
C TRP A 551 0.08 2.70 5.01
N ASN A 552 0.13 1.71 5.91
CA ASN A 552 -0.18 1.84 7.33
C ASN A 552 -1.57 2.45 7.63
N ARG A 553 -2.58 2.23 6.78
CA ARG A 553 -3.97 2.68 6.98
C ARG A 553 -4.98 1.81 6.23
N LEU A 554 -6.26 2.19 6.31
CA LEU A 554 -7.39 1.48 5.71
C LEU A 554 -7.98 2.21 4.48
N TYR A 555 -7.78 3.52 4.37
CA TYR A 555 -8.19 4.35 3.23
C TYR A 555 -7.11 5.40 2.97
N ALA A 556 -6.89 5.81 1.71
CA ALA A 556 -5.78 6.69 1.36
C ALA A 556 -5.86 8.05 2.07
N ALA A 557 -4.72 8.57 2.53
CA ALA A 557 -4.63 9.92 3.11
C ALA A 557 -4.55 10.97 1.99
N LEU A 558 -5.67 11.23 1.32
CA LEU A 558 -5.70 12.04 0.09
C LEU A 558 -5.25 13.49 0.31
N PRO A 559 -5.70 14.25 1.33
CA PRO A 559 -5.21 15.62 1.53
C PRO A 559 -3.68 15.74 1.65
N PHE A 560 -3.03 14.90 2.46
CA PHE A 560 -1.56 14.89 2.59
C PHE A 560 -0.88 14.40 1.30
N THR A 561 -1.46 13.40 0.65
CA THR A 561 -0.99 12.95 -0.68
C THR A 561 -0.96 14.10 -1.67
N LEU A 562 -2.05 14.86 -1.78
CA LEU A 562 -2.17 15.99 -2.70
C LEU A 562 -1.16 17.10 -2.35
N GLU A 563 -0.93 17.36 -1.07
CA GLU A 563 0.02 18.37 -0.59
C GLU A 563 1.49 18.01 -0.90
N ALA A 564 1.95 16.81 -0.54
CA ALA A 564 3.30 16.35 -0.85
C ALA A 564 3.52 16.20 -2.37
N SER A 565 2.48 15.76 -3.10
CA SER A 565 2.53 15.63 -4.55
C SER A 565 2.63 17.00 -5.24
N ARG A 566 1.94 18.03 -4.73
CA ARG A 566 2.06 19.41 -5.22
C ARG A 566 3.51 19.87 -5.14
N ALA A 567 4.14 19.69 -3.98
CA ALA A 567 5.54 20.06 -3.75
C ALA A 567 6.50 19.33 -4.70
N CYS A 568 6.36 18.00 -4.80
CA CYS A 568 7.12 17.15 -5.71
C CYS A 568 6.99 17.60 -7.18
N LEU A 569 5.75 17.83 -7.65
CA LEU A 569 5.45 18.11 -9.05
C LEU A 569 5.78 19.55 -9.45
N GLN A 570 5.70 20.51 -8.52
CA GLN A 570 6.23 21.86 -8.72
C GLN A 570 7.75 21.86 -8.84
N ALA A 571 8.46 21.14 -7.96
CA ALA A 571 9.91 20.99 -8.03
C ALA A 571 10.34 20.30 -9.35
N CYS A 572 9.71 19.18 -9.70
CA CYS A 572 10.03 18.45 -10.92
C CYS A 572 9.87 19.29 -12.19
N LYS A 573 8.82 20.13 -12.29
CA LYS A 573 8.63 21.06 -13.42
C LYS A 573 9.60 22.23 -13.40
N ARG A 574 9.86 22.83 -12.23
CA ARG A 574 10.86 23.91 -12.05
C ARG A 574 12.26 23.46 -12.51
N ASP A 575 12.65 22.26 -12.09
CA ASP A 575 13.99 21.72 -12.26
C ASP A 575 14.14 20.87 -13.53
N ARG A 576 13.05 20.70 -14.30
CA ARG A 576 13.01 19.95 -15.58
C ARG A 576 13.42 18.48 -15.44
N VAL A 577 12.97 17.84 -14.37
CA VAL A 577 13.04 16.37 -14.22
C VAL A 577 12.31 15.73 -15.40
N ARG A 578 12.92 14.73 -16.04
CA ARG A 578 12.37 14.12 -17.26
C ARG A 578 11.44 12.94 -17.00
N ASN A 579 11.71 12.16 -15.95
CA ASN A 579 11.02 10.91 -15.66
C ASN A 579 10.58 10.87 -14.21
N LEU A 580 9.31 10.52 -13.99
CA LEU A 580 8.79 10.27 -12.64
C LEU A 580 7.75 9.14 -12.63
N PHE A 581 7.49 8.63 -11.44
CA PHE A 581 6.32 7.79 -11.17
C PHE A 581 5.78 8.05 -9.76
N VAL A 582 4.57 7.55 -9.51
CA VAL A 582 3.95 7.58 -8.18
C VAL A 582 3.84 6.16 -7.61
N THR A 583 4.14 5.99 -6.32
CA THR A 583 4.06 4.71 -5.61
C THR A 583 2.76 4.60 -4.79
N THR A 584 2.26 3.38 -4.63
CA THR A 584 1.18 3.05 -3.69
C THR A 584 1.64 1.90 -2.78
N TRP A 585 2.43 2.21 -1.75
CA TRP A 585 2.95 1.20 -0.81
C TRP A 585 1.86 0.60 0.09
N GLY A 586 2.06 -0.66 0.50
CA GLY A 586 1.10 -1.46 1.24
C GLY A 586 1.55 -1.87 2.64
N ASP A 587 2.39 -1.09 3.32
CA ASP A 587 3.05 -1.52 4.57
C ASP A 587 2.08 -2.01 5.68
N ASP A 588 2.58 -2.93 6.50
CA ASP A 588 1.87 -3.65 7.57
C ASP A 588 0.58 -4.34 7.11
N GLY A 589 0.67 -5.15 6.03
CA GLY A 589 -0.34 -6.12 5.62
C GLY A 589 -1.25 -5.71 4.45
N ASN A 590 -0.98 -4.56 3.82
CA ASN A 590 -1.74 -3.96 2.72
C ASN A 590 -3.26 -3.92 2.96
N GLU A 591 -3.64 -3.47 4.16
CA GLU A 591 -5.04 -3.39 4.62
C GLU A 591 -5.85 -2.24 4.00
N CYS A 592 -5.23 -1.46 3.13
CA CYS A 592 -5.87 -0.31 2.49
C CYS A 592 -6.67 -0.77 1.26
N ASP A 593 -7.78 -0.10 1.01
CA ASP A 593 -8.31 -0.03 -0.35
C ASP A 593 -7.31 0.73 -1.24
N VAL A 594 -6.44 0.06 -1.99
CA VAL A 594 -5.46 0.75 -2.84
C VAL A 594 -6.11 1.62 -3.93
N LEU A 595 -7.34 1.27 -4.37
CA LEU A 595 -8.08 2.07 -5.35
C LEU A 595 -8.62 3.38 -4.76
N SER A 596 -8.65 3.54 -3.43
CA SER A 596 -8.86 4.86 -2.80
C SER A 596 -7.78 5.89 -3.18
N GLY A 597 -6.63 5.43 -3.69
CA GLY A 597 -5.56 6.27 -4.24
C GLY A 597 -5.82 6.87 -5.63
N LEU A 598 -6.88 6.47 -6.35
CA LEU A 598 -7.17 6.96 -7.71
C LEU A 598 -7.25 8.49 -7.86
N PRO A 599 -7.81 9.28 -6.91
CA PRO A 599 -7.73 10.74 -6.93
C PRO A 599 -6.30 11.27 -6.93
N GLY A 600 -5.39 10.61 -6.20
CA GLY A 600 -3.96 10.95 -6.19
C GLY A 600 -3.30 10.66 -7.54
N MET A 601 -3.60 9.50 -8.16
CA MET A 601 -3.08 9.17 -9.50
C MET A 601 -3.52 10.20 -10.54
N LEU A 602 -4.78 10.64 -10.48
CA LEU A 602 -5.30 11.68 -11.37
C LEU A 602 -4.64 13.05 -11.11
N TYR A 603 -4.30 13.37 -9.86
CA TYR A 603 -3.59 14.62 -9.54
C TYR A 603 -2.19 14.66 -10.19
N TYR A 604 -1.43 13.55 -10.13
CA TYR A 604 -0.18 13.41 -10.89
C TYR A 604 -0.40 13.59 -12.40
N ALA A 605 -1.46 12.98 -12.93
CA ALA A 605 -1.78 13.02 -14.36
C ALA A 605 -2.15 14.42 -14.86
N GLU A 606 -3.01 15.16 -14.16
CA GLU A 606 -3.33 16.55 -14.52
C GLU A 606 -2.09 17.46 -14.41
N HIS A 607 -1.28 17.29 -13.37
CA HIS A 607 0.02 17.97 -13.28
C HIS A 607 0.97 17.62 -14.42
N GLY A 608 0.90 16.40 -14.93
CA GLY A 608 1.67 15.90 -16.07
C GLY A 608 1.32 16.53 -17.42
N TYR A 609 0.14 17.14 -17.56
CA TYR A 609 -0.30 17.79 -18.80
C TYR A 609 -0.58 19.31 -18.65
N THR A 610 -0.35 19.90 -17.48
CA THR A 610 -0.41 21.36 -17.26
C THR A 610 0.94 21.98 -16.92
N SER A 611 1.31 23.05 -17.63
CA SER A 611 2.48 23.88 -17.31
C SER A 611 2.28 24.77 -16.08
N GLU A 612 1.05 24.96 -15.64
CA GLU A 612 0.74 25.78 -14.46
C GLU A 612 1.26 25.15 -13.15
N PRO A 613 1.57 25.95 -12.11
CA PRO A 613 2.05 25.44 -10.82
C PRO A 613 1.06 24.53 -10.08
N GLU A 614 -0.23 24.59 -10.39
CA GLU A 614 -1.32 23.85 -9.75
C GLU A 614 -2.30 23.32 -10.81
N VAL A 615 -3.04 22.25 -10.50
CA VAL A 615 -4.08 21.68 -11.36
C VAL A 615 -5.36 22.52 -11.32
N ASN A 616 -6.20 22.40 -12.35
CA ASN A 616 -7.55 22.96 -12.31
C ASN A 616 -8.50 21.99 -11.59
N TRP A 617 -8.89 22.31 -10.34
CA TRP A 617 -9.75 21.45 -9.50
C TRP A 617 -11.12 21.14 -10.10
N SER A 618 -11.73 22.08 -10.85
CA SER A 618 -12.99 21.82 -11.56
C SER A 618 -12.78 20.81 -12.68
N LEU A 619 -11.71 20.98 -13.46
CA LEU A 619 -11.32 20.08 -14.56
C LEU A 619 -10.99 18.67 -14.05
N MET A 620 -10.22 18.58 -12.96
CA MET A 620 -9.92 17.32 -12.28
C MET A 620 -11.18 16.63 -11.74
N SER A 621 -12.12 17.39 -11.15
CA SER A 621 -13.40 16.86 -10.68
C SER A 621 -14.25 16.28 -11.81
N GLN A 622 -14.26 16.95 -12.97
CA GLN A 622 -14.95 16.49 -14.18
C GLN A 622 -14.29 15.23 -14.75
N ASN A 623 -12.96 15.22 -14.88
CA ASN A 623 -12.19 14.06 -15.35
C ASN A 623 -12.39 12.85 -14.42
N PHE A 624 -12.31 13.03 -13.10
CA PHE A 624 -12.51 11.95 -12.12
C PHE A 624 -13.89 11.32 -12.27
N ALA A 625 -14.93 12.15 -12.39
CA ALA A 625 -16.29 11.67 -12.53
C ALA A 625 -16.59 11.09 -13.92
N GLY A 626 -15.96 11.57 -15.00
CA GLY A 626 -16.10 11.01 -16.35
C GLY A 626 -15.34 9.70 -16.58
N ILE A 627 -14.13 9.58 -16.03
CA ILE A 627 -13.25 8.40 -16.16
C ILE A 627 -13.69 7.29 -15.19
N PHE A 628 -13.87 7.62 -13.90
CA PHE A 628 -14.12 6.63 -12.85
C PHE A 628 -15.58 6.58 -12.41
N GLY A 629 -16.37 7.64 -12.59
CA GLY A 629 -17.74 7.68 -12.06
C GLY A 629 -17.79 7.80 -10.53
N GLY A 630 -16.76 8.38 -9.90
CA GLY A 630 -16.78 8.79 -8.49
C GLY A 630 -16.92 10.32 -8.37
N ARG A 631 -17.42 10.83 -7.24
CA ARG A 631 -17.39 12.27 -6.95
C ARG A 631 -16.14 12.61 -6.15
N LEU A 632 -15.25 13.43 -6.70
CA LEU A 632 -13.94 13.73 -6.09
C LEU A 632 -14.03 14.22 -4.64
N THR A 633 -15.01 15.08 -4.31
CA THR A 633 -15.23 15.58 -2.94
C THR A 633 -15.57 14.49 -1.94
N ASP A 634 -16.40 13.51 -2.33
CA ASP A 634 -16.88 12.45 -1.43
C ASP A 634 -15.75 11.46 -1.11
N TRP A 635 -14.82 11.26 -2.05
CA TRP A 635 -13.61 10.46 -1.88
C TRP A 635 -12.57 11.18 -1.01
N ILE A 636 -12.45 12.51 -1.12
CA ILE A 636 -11.57 13.30 -0.24
C ILE A 636 -12.14 13.37 1.19
N ASP A 637 -13.45 13.57 1.38
CA ASP A 637 -14.11 13.55 2.72
C ASP A 637 -13.89 12.21 3.44
N ALA A 638 -13.85 11.10 2.70
CA ALA A 638 -13.56 9.77 3.26
C ALA A 638 -12.17 9.64 3.93
N SER A 639 -11.19 10.50 3.61
CA SER A 639 -9.90 10.55 4.31
C SER A 639 -10.02 10.98 5.79
N ARG A 640 -11.17 11.53 6.19
CA ARG A 640 -11.47 11.88 7.60
C ARG A 640 -11.65 10.67 8.52
N VAL A 641 -11.54 9.43 8.02
CA VAL A 641 -11.35 8.27 8.91
C VAL A 641 -10.06 8.39 9.73
N ASP A 642 -9.05 9.09 9.20
CA ASP A 642 -7.77 9.35 9.87
C ASP A 642 -7.57 10.82 10.26
N LEU A 643 -8.12 11.77 9.51
CA LEU A 643 -7.88 13.22 9.71
C LEU A 643 -8.87 13.85 10.70
N ILE A 644 -8.33 14.50 11.75
CA ILE A 644 -9.10 15.20 12.80
C ILE A 644 -8.56 16.62 12.99
N ASN A 645 -9.48 17.59 12.96
CA ASN A 645 -9.20 19.01 12.68
C ASN A 645 -8.09 19.65 13.52
N ASP A 646 -8.03 19.37 14.82
CA ASP A 646 -7.10 20.01 15.77
C ASP A 646 -5.88 19.15 16.14
N ALA A 647 -5.77 17.93 15.59
CA ALA A 647 -4.86 16.89 16.09
C ALA A 647 -3.62 16.62 15.22
N ASN A 648 -3.59 17.14 13.98
CA ASN A 648 -2.59 16.81 12.96
C ASN A 648 -1.26 17.58 13.11
N LYS A 649 -0.61 17.51 14.28
CA LYS A 649 0.65 18.24 14.58
C LYS A 649 1.93 17.45 14.32
N GLY A 650 1.82 16.21 13.84
CA GLY A 650 2.96 15.33 13.57
C GLY A 650 3.52 15.43 12.15
N ARG A 651 4.77 14.96 11.96
CA ARG A 651 5.49 14.97 10.67
C ARG A 651 4.84 14.09 9.57
N PHE A 652 3.90 13.21 9.94
CA PHE A 652 3.27 12.25 9.04
C PHE A 652 1.74 12.28 9.18
N PRO A 653 0.97 12.02 8.10
CA PRO A 653 -0.49 11.98 8.19
C PRO A 653 -0.93 10.85 9.14
N PRO A 654 -1.69 11.16 10.21
CA PRO A 654 -2.05 10.18 11.24
C PRO A 654 -2.82 8.98 10.68
N ASN A 655 -2.90 7.88 11.42
CA ASN A 655 -3.58 6.64 11.01
C ASN A 655 -4.55 6.10 12.08
N LEU A 656 -5.25 7.01 12.76
CA LEU A 656 -6.15 6.74 13.87
C LEU A 656 -7.13 5.59 13.58
N SER A 657 -7.67 5.48 12.36
CA SER A 657 -8.62 4.42 12.01
C SER A 657 -8.04 3.01 12.17
N LYS A 658 -6.78 2.80 11.76
CA LYS A 658 -6.09 1.51 11.82
C LYS A 658 -5.88 1.07 13.27
N TRP A 659 -5.22 1.89 14.09
CA TRP A 659 -4.94 1.48 15.47
C TRP A 659 -6.17 1.53 16.37
N LEU A 660 -7.13 2.44 16.15
CA LEU A 660 -8.40 2.41 16.88
C LEU A 660 -9.26 1.19 16.51
N LEU A 661 -9.23 0.69 15.26
CA LEU A 661 -9.87 -0.58 14.91
C LEU A 661 -9.20 -1.76 15.62
N TRP A 662 -7.87 -1.87 15.49
CA TRP A 662 -7.12 -3.05 15.93
C TRP A 662 -6.85 -3.14 17.44
N GLN A 663 -6.88 -2.04 18.18
CA GLN A 663 -6.69 -2.00 19.64
C GLN A 663 -7.66 -2.92 20.39
N ASP A 664 -7.14 -3.72 21.33
CA ASP A 664 -7.95 -4.63 22.14
C ASP A 664 -9.08 -3.94 22.95
N PRO A 665 -10.34 -4.43 22.90
CA PRO A 665 -11.48 -3.78 23.54
C PRO A 665 -11.58 -3.95 25.07
N PHE A 666 -10.84 -4.86 25.72
CA PHE A 666 -10.76 -4.90 27.19
C PHE A 666 -9.79 -3.85 27.72
N TYR A 667 -8.63 -3.73 27.06
CA TYR A 667 -7.58 -2.84 27.53
C TYR A 667 -7.82 -1.39 27.09
N ALA A 668 -8.19 -1.19 25.81
CA ALA A 668 -8.22 0.10 25.13
C ALA A 668 -7.04 1.03 25.50
N PHE A 669 -5.83 0.48 25.59
CA PHE A 669 -4.69 1.11 26.25
C PHE A 669 -4.13 2.36 25.54
N LEU A 670 -4.66 2.69 24.35
CA LEU A 670 -4.38 3.95 23.63
C LEU A 670 -5.54 4.97 23.77
N SER A 671 -6.55 4.72 24.62
CA SER A 671 -7.65 5.66 24.87
C SER A 671 -7.25 6.95 25.60
N PRO A 672 -6.18 7.00 26.44
CA PRO A 672 -5.72 8.27 27.01
C PRO A 672 -5.28 9.29 25.95
N GLN A 673 -4.72 8.84 24.82
CA GLN A 673 -4.20 9.67 23.73
C GLN A 673 -5.29 10.46 22.98
N TYR A 674 -6.53 9.95 22.95
CA TYR A 674 -7.66 10.61 22.30
C TYR A 674 -8.77 11.05 23.28
N ARG A 675 -8.53 10.95 24.60
CA ARG A 675 -9.55 11.19 25.66
C ARG A 675 -10.23 12.56 25.59
N ASP A 676 -9.52 13.54 25.04
CA ASP A 676 -9.93 14.95 24.95
C ASP A 676 -10.59 15.28 23.58
N MET A 677 -10.91 14.26 22.76
CA MET A 677 -11.49 14.36 21.42
C MET A 677 -12.89 13.72 21.34
N ASP A 678 -13.86 14.38 20.67
CA ASP A 678 -15.20 13.83 20.42
C ASP A 678 -15.22 12.89 19.20
N LEU A 679 -14.52 11.76 19.33
CA LEU A 679 -14.39 10.75 18.27
C LEU A 679 -15.73 10.07 17.94
N GLU A 680 -16.61 9.88 18.92
CA GLU A 680 -17.90 9.21 18.72
C GLU A 680 -18.78 10.03 17.78
N ARG A 681 -18.83 11.36 17.97
CA ARG A 681 -19.53 12.26 17.07
C ARG A 681 -18.87 12.37 15.69
N HIS A 682 -17.55 12.59 15.64
CA HIS A 682 -16.81 12.72 14.36
C HIS A 682 -17.04 11.52 13.44
N PHE A 683 -16.88 10.30 13.97
CA PHE A 683 -17.10 9.08 13.21
C PHE A 683 -18.58 8.81 12.89
N SER A 684 -19.51 9.26 13.73
CA SER A 684 -20.96 9.15 13.45
C SER A 684 -21.39 10.07 12.29
N GLU A 685 -20.99 11.34 12.32
CA GLU A 685 -21.27 12.31 11.26
C GLU A 685 -20.62 11.89 9.93
N LEU A 686 -19.37 11.39 9.98
CA LEU A 686 -18.67 10.84 8.81
C LEU A 686 -19.38 9.59 8.26
N ALA A 687 -19.81 8.65 9.12
CA ALA A 687 -20.54 7.47 8.67
C ALA A 687 -21.86 7.84 7.97
N GLU A 688 -22.63 8.80 8.50
CA GLU A 688 -23.86 9.27 7.87
C GLU A 688 -23.59 9.89 6.49
N ASN A 689 -22.54 10.71 6.36
CA ASN A 689 -22.11 11.28 5.09
C ASN A 689 -21.74 10.20 4.06
N LEU A 690 -20.85 9.27 4.44
CA LEU A 690 -20.34 8.28 3.52
C LEU A 690 -21.41 7.23 3.14
N PHE A 691 -22.32 6.85 4.05
CA PHE A 691 -23.47 6.02 3.67
C PHE A 691 -24.43 6.72 2.71
N ARG A 692 -24.63 8.04 2.82
CA ARG A 692 -25.37 8.80 1.80
C ARG A 692 -24.65 8.80 0.46
N ALA A 693 -23.36 9.15 0.46
CA ALA A 693 -22.54 9.19 -0.75
C ALA A 693 -22.50 7.82 -1.46
N SER A 694 -22.42 6.71 -0.71
CA SER A 694 -22.35 5.34 -1.23
C SER A 694 -23.69 4.67 -1.50
N SER A 695 -24.82 5.40 -1.43
CA SER A 695 -26.16 4.85 -1.72
C SER A 695 -27.07 5.78 -2.53
N GLN A 696 -26.74 7.06 -2.64
CA GLN A 696 -27.53 8.06 -3.37
C GLN A 696 -26.78 8.53 -4.61
N ASN A 697 -27.52 8.79 -5.70
CA ASN A 697 -26.97 9.25 -6.98
C ASN A 697 -26.02 8.25 -7.68
N LEU A 698 -26.09 6.95 -7.36
CA LEU A 698 -25.24 5.92 -7.99
C LEU A 698 -25.46 5.80 -9.50
N ASP A 699 -26.63 6.19 -10.04
CA ASP A 699 -26.86 6.31 -11.49
C ASP A 699 -25.98 7.41 -12.16
N THR A 700 -25.37 8.28 -11.36
CA THR A 700 -24.51 9.39 -11.79
C THR A 700 -23.07 9.21 -11.30
N PHE A 701 -22.88 8.64 -10.10
CA PHE A 701 -21.58 8.39 -9.49
C PHE A 701 -21.50 6.93 -9.01
N PRO A 702 -21.53 5.93 -9.91
CA PRO A 702 -21.64 4.51 -9.53
C PRO A 702 -20.46 4.02 -8.68
N TRP A 703 -19.25 4.55 -8.89
CA TRP A 703 -18.08 4.15 -8.11
C TRP A 703 -18.10 4.65 -6.65
N ASN A 704 -19.01 5.57 -6.30
CA ASN A 704 -19.22 5.92 -4.89
C ASN A 704 -19.72 4.71 -4.05
N GLU A 705 -20.21 3.60 -4.63
CA GLU A 705 -20.50 2.37 -3.86
C GLU A 705 -19.30 1.97 -2.97
N ARG A 706 -18.08 2.14 -3.47
CA ARG A 706 -16.84 1.78 -2.76
C ARG A 706 -16.61 2.58 -1.47
N LEU A 707 -17.20 3.79 -1.36
CA LEU A 707 -17.21 4.59 -0.13
C LEU A 707 -18.01 3.93 1.01
N ARG A 708 -18.75 2.85 0.75
CA ARG A 708 -19.36 2.02 1.80
C ARG A 708 -18.30 1.41 2.73
N PHE A 709 -17.09 1.14 2.27
CA PHE A 709 -16.02 0.62 3.14
C PHE A 709 -15.61 1.62 4.24
N PRO A 710 -15.17 2.86 3.93
CA PRO A 710 -14.90 3.85 4.96
C PRO A 710 -16.15 4.25 5.77
N ALA A 711 -17.37 4.15 5.21
CA ALA A 711 -18.62 4.32 5.97
C ALA A 711 -18.81 3.24 7.07
N LEU A 712 -18.59 1.97 6.72
CA LEU A 712 -18.65 0.84 7.65
C LEU A 712 -17.55 0.93 8.72
N LEU A 713 -16.35 1.37 8.32
CA LEU A 713 -15.22 1.63 9.21
C LEU A 713 -15.58 2.73 10.21
N ALA A 714 -16.00 3.91 9.76
CA ALA A 714 -16.41 5.01 10.62
C ALA A 714 -17.51 4.58 11.60
N ARG A 715 -18.55 3.87 11.13
CA ARG A 715 -19.62 3.35 12.01
C ARG A 715 -19.09 2.40 13.09
N ALA A 716 -18.12 1.52 12.77
CA ALA A 716 -17.50 0.64 13.75
C ALA A 716 -16.62 1.41 14.75
N LEU A 717 -15.87 2.42 14.29
CA LEU A 717 -15.02 3.26 15.14
C LEU A 717 -15.83 4.14 16.11
N ALA A 718 -16.95 4.72 15.65
CA ALA A 718 -17.90 5.45 16.50
C ALA A 718 -18.37 4.61 17.68
N LEU A 719 -18.83 3.38 17.41
CA LEU A 719 -19.30 2.44 18.45
C LEU A 719 -18.17 1.92 19.35
N LYS A 720 -16.92 1.91 18.85
CA LYS A 720 -15.75 1.37 19.58
C LYS A 720 -15.10 2.39 20.50
N THR A 721 -15.00 3.65 20.10
CA THR A 721 -14.07 4.62 20.71
C THR A 721 -14.26 4.81 22.22
N ASN A 722 -15.51 4.92 22.67
CA ASN A 722 -15.87 5.14 24.07
C ASN A 722 -16.24 3.85 24.85
N ILE A 723 -16.22 2.66 24.23
CA ILE A 723 -16.80 1.45 24.84
C ILE A 723 -16.12 1.07 26.16
N ARG A 724 -14.78 1.11 26.22
CA ARG A 724 -13.99 0.80 27.43
C ARG A 724 -14.07 1.90 28.49
N PHE A 725 -14.26 3.16 28.11
CA PHE A 725 -14.53 4.23 29.08
C PHE A 725 -15.89 4.01 29.75
N ASN A 726 -16.95 3.82 28.95
CA ASN A 726 -18.31 3.58 29.42
C ASN A 726 -18.43 2.32 30.29
N LEU A 727 -17.77 1.23 29.90
CA LEU A 727 -17.74 -0.01 30.68
C LEU A 727 -16.98 0.14 32.01
N ALA A 728 -15.85 0.86 32.05
CA ALA A 728 -15.11 1.08 33.29
C ALA A 728 -15.87 2.01 34.25
N ALA A 729 -16.49 3.09 33.73
CA ALA A 729 -17.35 3.97 34.50
C ALA A 729 -18.54 3.20 35.11
N ALA A 730 -19.18 2.31 34.34
CA ALA A 730 -20.25 1.44 34.82
C ALA A 730 -19.75 0.41 35.86
N HIS A 731 -18.55 -0.15 35.66
CA HIS A 731 -17.94 -1.12 36.59
C HIS A 731 -17.59 -0.53 37.97
N ALA A 732 -17.31 0.78 38.02
CA ALA A 732 -17.00 1.52 39.24
C ALA A 732 -18.24 1.88 40.10
N LEU A 733 -19.45 1.68 39.59
CA LEU A 733 -20.70 1.97 40.33
C LEU A 733 -20.92 1.00 41.51
N PRO A 734 -21.72 1.39 42.51
CA PRO A 734 -22.26 0.45 43.50
C PRO A 734 -23.32 -0.48 42.87
N GLU A 735 -23.67 -1.56 43.56
CA GLU A 735 -24.88 -2.32 43.24
C GLU A 735 -26.15 -1.61 43.74
N PRO A 736 -27.29 -1.70 43.03
CA PRO A 736 -27.54 -2.50 41.83
C PRO A 736 -27.16 -1.82 40.50
N ASP A 737 -26.77 -0.54 40.54
CA ASP A 737 -26.61 0.31 39.36
C ASP A 737 -25.51 -0.19 38.42
N ARG A 738 -24.42 -0.75 38.98
CA ARG A 738 -23.36 -1.45 38.26
C ARG A 738 -23.91 -2.57 37.37
N THR A 739 -24.64 -3.52 37.95
CA THR A 739 -25.24 -4.64 37.22
C THR A 739 -26.19 -4.15 36.12
N ALA A 740 -27.04 -3.16 36.43
CA ALA A 740 -27.99 -2.60 35.47
C ALA A 740 -27.29 -1.93 34.28
N ARG A 741 -26.32 -1.04 34.53
CA ARG A 741 -25.64 -0.27 33.48
C ARG A 741 -24.67 -1.14 32.66
N LEU A 742 -23.97 -2.08 33.28
CA LEU A 742 -23.15 -3.05 32.54
C LEU A 742 -24.02 -3.92 31.63
N TYR A 743 -25.16 -4.42 32.11
CA TYR A 743 -26.09 -5.19 31.27
C TYR A 743 -26.62 -4.38 30.08
N GLU A 744 -27.01 -3.12 30.30
CA GLU A 744 -27.45 -2.19 29.25
C GLU A 744 -26.39 -1.99 28.16
N LEU A 745 -25.15 -1.65 28.55
CA LEU A 745 -24.03 -1.48 27.63
C LEU A 745 -23.68 -2.77 26.85
N THR A 746 -23.89 -3.94 27.48
CA THR A 746 -23.59 -5.27 26.91
C THR A 746 -24.61 -5.70 25.86
N ARG A 747 -25.89 -5.33 26.04
CA ARG A 747 -26.99 -5.69 25.13
C ARG A 747 -27.25 -4.69 24.00
N GLY A 748 -26.82 -3.44 24.17
CA GLY A 748 -26.88 -2.38 23.15
C GLY A 748 -25.49 -2.13 22.56
N PRO A 749 -24.79 -1.03 22.92
CA PRO A 749 -23.55 -0.60 22.27
C PRO A 749 -22.50 -1.68 21.98
N LEU A 750 -22.22 -2.61 22.90
CA LEU A 750 -21.26 -3.69 22.65
C LEU A 750 -21.78 -4.73 21.64
N ASN A 751 -23.08 -4.99 21.64
CA ASN A 751 -23.73 -5.88 20.67
C ASN A 751 -23.76 -5.24 19.28
N ASP A 752 -24.08 -3.95 19.21
CA ASP A 752 -24.10 -3.16 17.98
C ASP A 752 -22.67 -3.04 17.40
N LEU A 753 -21.66 -2.87 18.25
CA LEU A 753 -20.24 -2.91 17.88
C LEU A 753 -19.83 -4.28 17.31
N ARG A 754 -20.25 -5.39 17.94
CA ARG A 754 -20.01 -6.75 17.39
C ARG A 754 -20.59 -6.87 15.98
N ALA A 755 -21.84 -6.46 15.78
CA ALA A 755 -22.50 -6.51 14.47
C ALA A 755 -21.83 -5.59 13.44
N ALA A 756 -21.39 -4.39 13.85
CA ALA A 756 -20.72 -3.44 12.98
C ALA A 756 -19.35 -3.96 12.50
N VAL A 757 -18.58 -4.60 13.38
CA VAL A 757 -17.29 -5.23 13.03
C VAL A 757 -17.49 -6.49 12.17
N ASP A 758 -18.56 -7.27 12.40
CA ASP A 758 -18.92 -8.42 11.54
C ASP A 758 -19.31 -7.99 10.12
N GLU A 759 -20.03 -6.88 9.94
CA GLU A 759 -20.34 -6.33 8.60
C GLU A 759 -19.09 -5.74 7.93
N LEU A 760 -18.27 -5.00 8.69
CA LEU A 760 -17.01 -4.42 8.20
C LEU A 760 -16.02 -5.50 7.74
N TRP A 761 -15.81 -6.57 8.53
CA TRP A 761 -14.96 -7.70 8.14
C TRP A 761 -15.44 -8.35 6.84
N ARG A 762 -16.74 -8.64 6.72
CA ARG A 762 -17.31 -9.23 5.49
C ARG A 762 -17.14 -8.30 4.30
N TYR A 763 -17.43 -7.01 4.43
CA TYR A 763 -17.27 -6.07 3.31
C TYR A 763 -15.80 -5.87 2.91
N HIS A 764 -14.89 -5.76 3.88
CA HIS A 764 -13.45 -5.68 3.61
C HIS A 764 -12.98 -6.96 2.88
N ARG A 765 -13.33 -8.16 3.37
CA ARG A 765 -12.97 -9.41 2.70
C ARG A 765 -13.58 -9.54 1.30
N ASP A 766 -14.90 -9.41 1.20
CA ASP A 766 -15.65 -9.80 0.00
C ASP A 766 -15.66 -8.71 -1.09
N ARG A 767 -15.65 -7.42 -0.71
CA ARG A 767 -15.89 -6.28 -1.63
C ARG A 767 -14.71 -5.31 -1.77
N ILE A 768 -13.65 -5.50 -0.96
CA ILE A 768 -12.39 -4.78 -1.10
C ILE A 768 -11.28 -5.77 -1.44
N TRP A 769 -11.02 -6.79 -0.61
CA TRP A 769 -9.92 -7.73 -0.86
C TRP A 769 -10.18 -8.63 -2.07
N LEU A 770 -11.19 -9.50 -2.04
CA LEU A 770 -11.40 -10.50 -3.10
C LEU A 770 -11.85 -9.89 -4.44
N ASP A 771 -12.39 -8.67 -4.43
CA ASP A 771 -12.69 -7.90 -5.65
C ASP A 771 -11.46 -7.16 -6.23
N THR A 772 -10.34 -7.03 -5.50
CA THR A 772 -9.15 -6.22 -5.92
C THR A 772 -7.83 -7.03 -5.96
N TYR A 773 -7.71 -8.04 -5.11
CA TYR A 773 -6.46 -8.76 -4.83
C TYR A 773 -6.64 -10.28 -5.01
N MET A 774 -5.51 -10.99 -5.18
CA MET A 774 -5.47 -12.44 -5.07
C MET A 774 -5.85 -12.90 -3.64
N PRO A 775 -6.35 -14.13 -3.43
CA PRO A 775 -6.75 -14.60 -2.11
C PRO A 775 -5.62 -14.77 -1.07
N PHE A 776 -4.35 -14.74 -1.50
CA PHE A 776 -3.19 -14.85 -0.62
C PHE A 776 -2.93 -13.53 0.12
N GLY A 777 -2.45 -13.58 1.36
CA GLY A 777 -2.28 -12.43 2.25
C GLY A 777 -3.53 -12.11 3.07
N LEU A 778 -4.72 -12.53 2.61
CA LEU A 778 -6.00 -12.34 3.29
C LEU A 778 -6.03 -13.01 4.67
N GLU A 779 -5.30 -14.11 4.84
CA GLU A 779 -5.18 -14.80 6.12
C GLU A 779 -4.58 -13.92 7.23
N ILE A 780 -3.73 -12.94 6.89
CA ILE A 780 -3.19 -11.96 7.84
C ILE A 780 -4.31 -11.01 8.31
N LEU A 781 -5.12 -10.51 7.38
CA LEU A 781 -6.25 -9.63 7.69
C LEU A 781 -7.37 -10.37 8.45
N GLU A 782 -7.65 -11.64 8.12
CA GLU A 782 -8.61 -12.46 8.87
C GLU A 782 -8.11 -12.82 10.27
N LEU A 783 -6.79 -12.97 10.49
CA LEU A 783 -6.23 -13.10 11.85
C LEU A 783 -6.45 -11.83 12.68
N ARG A 784 -6.30 -10.64 12.08
CA ARG A 784 -6.50 -9.34 12.75
C ARG A 784 -7.97 -9.09 13.10
N TYR A 785 -8.88 -9.29 12.14
CA TYR A 785 -10.32 -9.26 12.43
C TYR A 785 -10.74 -10.34 13.42
N GLY A 786 -10.23 -11.57 13.28
CA GLY A 786 -10.50 -12.68 14.20
C GLY A 786 -10.14 -12.32 15.64
N ALA A 787 -8.97 -11.72 15.86
CA ALA A 787 -8.53 -11.25 17.17
C ALA A 787 -9.51 -10.23 17.78
N VAL A 788 -9.91 -9.18 17.04
CA VAL A 788 -10.88 -8.19 17.54
C VAL A 788 -12.24 -8.82 17.82
N ARG A 789 -12.75 -9.67 16.91
CA ARG A 789 -14.07 -10.30 17.02
C ARG A 789 -14.16 -11.25 18.21
N THR A 790 -13.19 -12.14 18.40
CA THR A 790 -13.13 -13.05 19.57
C THR A 790 -12.94 -12.29 20.88
N ARG A 791 -12.27 -11.13 20.88
CA ARG A 791 -12.09 -10.30 22.08
C ARG A 791 -13.34 -9.48 22.43
N LEU A 792 -14.09 -8.99 21.45
CA LEU A 792 -15.43 -8.41 21.68
C LEU A 792 -16.42 -9.46 22.22
N GLU A 793 -16.38 -10.69 21.70
CA GLU A 793 -17.18 -11.80 22.20
C GLU A 793 -16.82 -12.17 23.65
N SER A 794 -15.52 -12.35 23.93
CA SER A 794 -15.01 -12.62 25.28
C SER A 794 -15.41 -11.53 26.29
N LEU A 795 -15.48 -10.28 25.85
CA LEU A 795 -15.92 -9.14 26.65
C LEU A 795 -17.42 -9.25 26.98
N GLN A 796 -18.24 -9.52 25.97
CA GLN A 796 -19.69 -9.66 26.13
C GLN A 796 -20.06 -10.83 27.06
N GLU A 797 -19.41 -12.00 26.91
CA GLU A 797 -19.61 -13.15 27.80
C GLU A 797 -19.28 -12.85 29.26
N ARG A 798 -18.14 -12.17 29.51
CA ARG A 798 -17.70 -11.86 30.87
C ARG A 798 -18.60 -10.83 31.53
N LEU A 799 -19.09 -9.85 30.78
CA LEU A 799 -20.06 -8.88 31.27
C LEU A 799 -21.41 -9.54 31.60
N TYR A 800 -21.97 -10.38 30.72
CA TYR A 800 -23.19 -11.14 31.04
C TYR A 800 -23.02 -12.01 32.29
N ARG A 801 -21.86 -12.66 32.46
CA ARG A 801 -21.54 -13.47 33.66
C ARG A 801 -21.46 -12.63 34.94
N VAL A 802 -20.94 -11.40 34.88
CA VAL A 802 -20.96 -10.45 36.00
C VAL A 802 -22.38 -10.01 36.33
N CYS A 803 -23.20 -9.75 35.32
CA CYS A 803 -24.61 -9.37 35.49
C CYS A 803 -25.56 -10.53 35.85
N GLY A 804 -25.04 -11.72 36.18
CA GLY A 804 -25.84 -12.89 36.56
C GLY A 804 -26.62 -13.55 35.43
N VAL A 805 -26.31 -13.25 34.17
CA VAL A 805 -26.98 -13.79 32.98
C VAL A 805 -26.28 -15.08 32.54
N GLU A 806 -26.71 -16.22 33.09
CA GLU A 806 -26.26 -17.53 32.61
C GLU A 806 -26.92 -17.89 31.27
N GLY A 807 -26.11 -18.26 30.27
CA GLY A 807 -26.61 -18.79 29.00
C GLY A 807 -27.07 -17.75 27.98
N GLY A 808 -26.45 -16.55 27.94
CA GLY A 808 -26.72 -15.50 26.96
C GLY A 808 -26.29 -15.84 25.52
N GLY A 809 -26.95 -16.81 24.90
CA GLY A 809 -26.78 -17.17 23.48
C GLY A 809 -28.07 -17.78 22.93
N GLU A 810 -28.66 -17.12 21.92
CA GLU A 810 -29.92 -17.55 21.32
C GLU A 810 -29.75 -18.84 20.51
N ARG A 811 -30.12 -19.97 21.13
CA ARG A 811 -30.54 -21.17 20.41
C ARG A 811 -32.01 -21.43 20.72
N GLU A 812 -32.86 -21.18 19.73
CA GLU A 812 -34.27 -21.54 19.79
C GLU A 812 -34.42 -23.03 20.15
N ARG A 813 -35.19 -23.34 21.20
CA ARG A 813 -35.48 -24.72 21.61
C ARG A 813 -36.57 -25.34 20.73
N ALA A 814 -36.24 -25.54 19.46
CA ALA A 814 -36.94 -26.53 18.65
C ALA A 814 -36.66 -27.94 19.22
N ASN A 815 -37.72 -28.71 19.44
CA ASN A 815 -37.72 -30.11 19.91
C ASN A 815 -37.07 -30.38 21.28
N GLY A 816 -37.92 -30.60 22.30
CA GLY A 816 -37.47 -31.13 23.58
C GLY A 816 -37.21 -32.64 23.55
N HIS A 817 -36.07 -33.06 24.09
CA HIS A 817 -35.88 -34.38 24.69
C HIS A 817 -35.03 -34.24 25.95
N GLN A 818 -35.46 -34.84 27.05
CA GLN A 818 -34.66 -34.90 28.28
C GLN A 818 -33.64 -36.05 28.16
N SER A 819 -32.36 -35.73 28.35
CA SER A 819 -31.37 -36.71 28.79
C SER A 819 -30.46 -36.04 29.81
N GLY A 820 -30.28 -36.69 30.97
CA GLY A 820 -29.50 -36.15 32.08
C GLY A 820 -28.09 -36.73 32.10
N SER A 821 -27.09 -35.87 32.28
CA SER A 821 -25.78 -36.27 32.80
C SER A 821 -25.19 -35.13 33.62
N GLU A 822 -24.89 -35.38 34.90
CA GLU A 822 -24.31 -34.39 35.82
C GLU A 822 -22.79 -34.27 35.60
N GLY A 823 -22.40 -33.72 34.45
CA GLY A 823 -21.01 -33.35 34.17
C GLY A 823 -20.57 -32.15 35.01
N ARG A 824 -20.05 -32.39 36.23
CA ARG A 824 -19.52 -31.35 37.11
C ARG A 824 -18.33 -30.61 36.47
N THR A 825 -18.57 -29.45 35.88
CA THR A 825 -17.52 -28.48 35.54
C THR A 825 -16.96 -27.81 36.81
N PRO A 826 -15.64 -27.54 36.91
CA PRO A 826 -15.04 -26.89 38.08
C PRO A 826 -15.32 -25.38 38.20
N VAL A 827 -16.59 -25.00 38.41
CA VAL A 827 -17.02 -23.58 38.56
C VAL A 827 -16.38 -22.89 39.78
N GLY A 828 -15.96 -23.66 40.79
CA GLY A 828 -15.57 -23.18 42.12
C GLY A 828 -14.25 -22.39 42.26
N LEU A 829 -13.49 -22.13 41.19
CA LEU A 829 -12.24 -21.34 41.26
C LEU A 829 -12.35 -19.90 40.78
N TYR A 830 -13.31 -19.57 39.88
CA TYR A 830 -13.50 -18.19 39.40
C TYR A 830 -14.49 -17.38 40.25
N GLN A 831 -15.25 -18.01 41.16
CA GLN A 831 -16.16 -17.31 42.08
C GLN A 831 -15.44 -16.53 43.21
N ALA A 832 -14.13 -16.67 43.36
CA ALA A 832 -13.35 -15.93 44.36
C ALA A 832 -13.23 -14.41 44.08
N GLY A 833 -13.66 -13.93 42.90
CA GLY A 833 -13.45 -12.58 42.39
C GLY A 833 -14.60 -11.57 42.55
N GLY A 834 -15.66 -11.87 43.32
CA GLY A 834 -16.67 -10.88 43.72
C GLY A 834 -17.40 -10.13 42.59
N GLY A 835 -17.51 -10.73 41.40
CA GLY A 835 -18.14 -10.11 40.22
C GLY A 835 -17.36 -8.92 39.65
N ARG A 836 -16.02 -8.86 39.82
CA ARG A 836 -15.18 -7.81 39.22
C ARG A 836 -14.45 -8.26 37.95
N ILE A 837 -14.26 -7.32 37.03
CA ILE A 837 -13.38 -7.43 35.85
C ILE A 837 -12.17 -6.54 36.10
N LEU A 838 -11.03 -7.15 36.45
CA LEU A 838 -9.82 -6.43 36.85
C LEU A 838 -9.26 -5.54 35.72
N GLU A 839 -9.50 -5.92 34.47
CA GLU A 839 -9.12 -5.15 33.28
C GLU A 839 -9.92 -3.84 33.13
N LEU A 840 -11.09 -3.72 33.77
CA LEU A 840 -11.86 -2.47 33.85
C LEU A 840 -11.47 -1.62 35.06
N ASP A 841 -11.01 -2.25 36.15
CA ASP A 841 -10.43 -1.55 37.31
C ASP A 841 -9.02 -0.96 37.02
N ALA A 842 -8.39 -1.36 35.92
CA ALA A 842 -7.07 -0.88 35.51
C ALA A 842 -7.09 0.60 35.07
N GLN A 843 -6.25 1.41 35.72
CA GLN A 843 -5.95 2.79 35.31
C GLN A 843 -5.03 2.77 34.07
N LEU A 844 -5.35 3.62 33.09
CA LEU A 844 -4.61 3.74 31.83
C LEU A 844 -3.79 5.03 31.83
N GLY A 845 -2.52 4.95 31.43
CA GLY A 845 -1.65 6.10 31.20
C GLY A 845 -1.42 6.32 29.71
N GLU A 846 -1.03 7.54 29.34
CA GLU A 846 -0.65 7.89 27.97
C GLU A 846 0.66 7.19 27.58
N VAL A 847 0.63 6.36 26.54
CA VAL A 847 1.78 5.52 26.14
C VAL A 847 2.78 6.30 25.27
N TYR A 848 2.28 7.23 24.47
CA TYR A 848 3.06 8.04 23.53
C TYR A 848 2.93 9.52 23.91
N ALA A 849 3.38 9.84 25.13
CA ALA A 849 3.26 11.18 25.71
C ALA A 849 3.85 12.26 24.78
N GLY A 850 3.01 13.20 24.35
CA GLY A 850 3.38 14.29 23.44
C GLY A 850 3.25 13.97 21.93
N ALA A 851 3.05 12.71 21.54
CA ALA A 851 2.83 12.32 20.14
C ALA A 851 1.34 12.27 19.72
N SER A 852 0.40 12.49 20.67
CA SER A 852 -1.04 12.58 20.36
C SER A 852 -1.56 11.35 19.59
N VAL A 853 -2.17 11.57 18.41
CA VAL A 853 -2.71 10.54 17.51
C VAL A 853 -1.84 10.28 16.27
N GLU A 854 -0.53 10.50 16.38
CA GLU A 854 0.46 10.20 15.33
C GLU A 854 0.44 8.74 14.82
N VAL A 855 1.22 8.49 13.76
CA VAL A 855 1.25 7.21 13.04
C VAL A 855 1.77 6.07 13.91
N VAL A 856 0.90 5.11 14.22
CA VAL A 856 1.29 3.81 14.78
C VAL A 856 1.63 2.87 13.62
N VAL A 857 2.93 2.60 13.45
CA VAL A 857 3.49 1.97 12.24
C VAL A 857 3.20 0.46 12.12
N ASP A 858 2.92 -0.26 13.21
CA ASP A 858 2.66 -1.70 13.16
C ASP A 858 1.44 -2.15 14.00
N PHE A 859 0.78 -3.21 13.54
CA PHE A 859 -0.36 -3.84 14.22
C PHE A 859 -0.03 -4.31 15.65
N ALA A 860 1.20 -4.75 15.93
CA ALA A 860 1.53 -5.30 17.24
C ALA A 860 1.49 -4.23 18.34
N ARG A 861 2.04 -3.04 18.07
CA ARG A 861 1.97 -1.85 18.93
C ARG A 861 0.55 -1.29 19.10
N ALA A 862 -0.34 -1.53 18.14
CA ALA A 862 -1.74 -1.15 18.24
C ALA A 862 -2.58 -2.17 19.05
N TYR A 863 -2.38 -3.47 18.81
CA TYR A 863 -3.24 -4.54 19.29
C TYR A 863 -3.14 -4.78 20.80
N THR A 864 -1.93 -4.97 21.35
CA THR A 864 -1.74 -5.43 22.73
C THR A 864 -0.41 -5.01 23.35
N PRO A 865 -0.35 -4.66 24.65
CA PRO A 865 0.90 -4.44 25.38
C PRO A 865 1.60 -5.75 25.81
N SER A 866 1.03 -6.92 25.46
CA SER A 866 1.64 -8.23 25.75
C SER A 866 2.58 -8.68 24.64
N ARG A 867 3.62 -9.45 24.95
CA ARG A 867 4.48 -10.05 23.91
C ARG A 867 3.65 -10.99 23.02
N ALA A 868 3.57 -10.66 21.74
CA ALA A 868 2.86 -11.39 20.69
C ALA A 868 3.83 -12.13 19.74
N LEU A 869 3.29 -12.97 18.86
CA LEU A 869 4.06 -13.53 17.73
C LEU A 869 4.62 -12.38 16.87
N GLY A 870 5.88 -12.49 16.45
CA GLY A 870 6.58 -11.43 15.70
C GLY A 870 7.18 -10.29 16.55
N THR A 871 6.98 -10.28 17.88
CA THR A 871 7.54 -9.24 18.78
C THR A 871 8.79 -9.75 19.55
N GLY A 872 9.76 -10.34 18.83
CA GLY A 872 10.82 -11.08 19.51
C GLY A 872 12.00 -11.53 18.67
#